data_AF-A0A6I5HFJ0-F1
#
_entry.id   AF-A0A6I5HFJ0-F1
#
_cell.length_a   1.000
_cell.length_b   1.000
_cell.length_c   1.000
_cell.angle_alpha   90.00
_cell.angle_beta   90.00
_cell.angle_gamma   90.00
#
_symmetry.space_group_name_H-M   'P 1'
#
loop_
_entity.id
_entity.type
_entity.pdbx_description
1 polymer ?
#
loop_
_entity_poly.entity_id
_entity_poly.type
_entity_poly.pdbx_seq_one_letter_code
_entity_poly.pdbx_strand_id
1 'polypeptide(L)'
;AAGGTGAAGGTGEDRVQVTRRAQLRYDGTDTTLTVELAEPDAMRHAFEERHRATYSFTLDRPVVVEALSVEATGITAPPDLSALAPYTGASRAPRAVRLHTGGAWRDVPLHDREALPPGETVPGPAIITEAGATTVVDDGWRAAATDDGHLLMERTAVTQSSEADTQADPVLLEVFNNLFMSIAEQMGARLESTAQSVNIKERLDFSCALFDPDGNLVANAPHIPVHLGSMGTSVKEVVRRRGSAMRPGDSYAVNDPYHGGTHLPDVTVITPVFDTDDASDTHGEPRILFHVASRGHHAEIGGIAPGSMPALSRTIEEEGVLFDNWLLADDGRLREEETRRLLTEAPYPSRNPDTNLADLRAQIAANRKGVDEVRRMIAEFGLDVVQAYMRHVQDNAEEAVRRVIDALDDGEYAYETDSGAVIRVGVRVDRAERRATIDFTGTSARLATNFNAPLAVVDAAVLYVFRTLVADDIPLNDGCLRPLDIVVPPGSMLAPEPPAAVVAGNVETSQAITGALYAALRVQAEGSGTMNNVTFGNERHQYYETVASGSGAGDGFPGADVVQTHMTNSRLTDPEILEWRLPVRLEEFAVRRGSGGTGRWRGGDGAVRRIRFLEPMTVSTLSQHRRVPPYGMAGGAPGALGANRVERADGSVTDLGASGSADVGPGDVLVIETPGGGGYGRPSPDTHQAGEEIDDLRAF
;
A
#
# COMPACT_ATOMS: atom_id res chain seq x y z
N ALA A 1 -32.38 -12.24 29.87
CA ALA A 1 -33.29 -13.26 29.31
C ALA A 1 -32.51 -14.27 28.46
N ALA A 2 -31.58 -15.03 29.06
CA ALA A 2 -30.71 -15.99 28.37
C ALA A 2 -30.71 -17.37 29.05
N GLY A 3 -31.89 -17.83 29.51
CA GLY A 3 -32.05 -19.12 30.19
C GLY A 3 -32.81 -20.16 29.36
N GLY A 4 -32.89 -20.01 28.02
CA GLY A 4 -33.88 -20.73 27.22
C GLY A 4 -33.39 -21.55 26.02
N THR A 5 -32.12 -21.50 25.62
CA THR A 5 -31.70 -22.06 24.31
C THR A 5 -30.72 -23.24 24.36
N GLY A 6 -30.30 -23.70 25.54
CA GLY A 6 -29.35 -24.84 25.67
C GLY A 6 -29.95 -26.24 25.45
N ALA A 7 -31.28 -26.38 25.38
CA ALA A 7 -31.94 -27.68 25.44
C ALA A 7 -32.14 -28.41 24.09
N ALA A 8 -31.63 -27.87 22.97
CA ALA A 8 -31.87 -28.46 21.64
C ALA A 8 -30.79 -29.48 21.20
N GLY A 9 -29.73 -29.70 21.98
CA GLY A 9 -28.54 -30.44 21.54
C GLY A 9 -27.97 -31.45 22.51
N GLY A 10 -28.75 -32.10 23.38
CA GLY A 10 -28.32 -33.27 24.16
C GLY A 10 -27.14 -33.12 25.14
N THR A 11 -26.52 -31.94 25.22
CA THR A 11 -25.45 -31.62 26.18
C THR A 11 -26.06 -31.17 27.50
N GLY A 12 -25.76 -31.89 28.60
CA GLY A 12 -26.17 -31.48 29.94
C GLY A 12 -25.64 -30.09 30.31
N GLU A 13 -26.37 -29.34 31.14
CA GLU A 13 -26.02 -27.97 31.56
C GLU A 13 -24.60 -27.89 32.16
N ASP A 14 -24.14 -28.96 32.79
CA ASP A 14 -22.81 -29.12 33.41
C ASP A 14 -21.64 -29.10 32.40
N ARG A 15 -21.92 -29.14 31.09
CA ARG A 15 -20.93 -29.19 30.00
C ARG A 15 -20.93 -27.95 29.12
N VAL A 16 -21.57 -26.86 29.56
CA VAL A 16 -21.61 -25.60 28.83
C VAL A 16 -20.71 -24.58 29.51
N GLN A 17 -19.66 -24.13 28.82
CA GLN A 17 -18.85 -23.00 29.25
C GLN A 17 -19.42 -21.72 28.66
N VAL A 18 -19.69 -20.72 29.50
CA VAL A 18 -20.25 -19.43 29.07
C VAL A 18 -19.21 -18.33 29.22
N THR A 19 -18.84 -17.70 28.11
CA THR A 19 -17.97 -16.53 28.08
C THR A 19 -18.80 -15.28 27.81
N ARG A 20 -18.62 -14.23 28.63
CA ARG A 20 -19.35 -12.96 28.51
C ARG A 20 -18.36 -11.85 28.20
N ARG A 21 -18.64 -11.06 27.17
CA ARG A 21 -17.76 -9.97 26.72
C ARG A 21 -18.57 -8.69 26.51
N ALA A 22 -17.94 -7.55 26.74
CA ALA A 22 -18.45 -6.23 26.41
C ALA A 22 -17.63 -5.64 25.27
N GLN A 23 -18.31 -5.04 24.30
CA GLN A 23 -17.69 -4.23 23.25
C GLN A 23 -17.77 -2.78 23.69
N LEU A 24 -16.61 -2.18 23.94
CA LEU A 24 -16.47 -0.82 24.48
C LEU A 24 -15.84 0.10 23.44
N ARG A 25 -16.21 1.36 23.46
CA ARG A 25 -15.61 2.42 22.64
C ARG A 25 -15.61 3.74 23.38
N TYR A 26 -14.77 4.69 22.97
CA TYR A 26 -14.91 6.07 23.42
C TYR A 26 -16.12 6.71 22.75
N ASP A 27 -16.81 7.58 23.48
CA ASP A 27 -17.94 8.33 22.93
C ASP A 27 -17.54 9.11 21.66
N GLY A 28 -18.38 9.04 20.63
CA GLY A 28 -18.10 9.62 19.31
C GLY A 28 -17.00 8.93 18.48
N THR A 29 -16.65 7.68 18.78
CA THR A 29 -15.82 6.81 17.91
C THR A 29 -16.64 5.62 17.42
N ASP A 30 -16.29 5.00 16.28
CA ASP A 30 -17.03 3.83 15.73
C ASP A 30 -16.35 2.49 16.00
N THR A 31 -15.09 2.47 16.42
CA THR A 31 -14.33 1.23 16.62
C THR A 31 -14.48 0.72 18.05
N THR A 32 -14.97 -0.52 18.19
CA THR A 32 -15.11 -1.18 19.50
C THR A 32 -13.90 -2.06 19.82
N LEU A 33 -13.53 -2.10 21.09
CA LEU A 33 -12.59 -3.06 21.65
C LEU A 33 -13.34 -4.00 22.58
N THR A 34 -13.08 -5.30 22.42
CA THR A 34 -13.73 -6.32 23.23
C THR A 34 -12.96 -6.52 24.54
N VAL A 35 -13.66 -6.47 25.67
CA VAL A 35 -13.16 -6.81 27.00
C VAL A 35 -14.03 -7.87 27.66
N GLU A 36 -13.50 -8.54 28.68
CA GLU A 36 -14.31 -9.43 29.51
C GLU A 36 -15.38 -8.62 30.25
N LEU A 37 -16.61 -9.15 30.33
CA LEU A 37 -17.69 -8.48 31.04
C LEU A 37 -17.45 -8.56 32.56
N ALA A 38 -17.03 -7.45 33.15
CA ALA A 38 -16.69 -7.32 34.56
C ALA A 38 -17.33 -6.05 35.17
N GLU A 39 -16.90 -5.67 36.38
CA GLU A 39 -17.29 -4.38 36.97
C GLU A 39 -16.82 -3.18 36.10
N PRO A 40 -17.55 -2.06 36.07
CA PRO A 40 -17.28 -0.95 35.17
C PRO A 40 -15.84 -0.41 35.19
N ASP A 41 -15.20 -0.31 36.36
CA ASP A 41 -13.84 0.21 36.49
C ASP A 41 -12.80 -0.77 35.93
N ALA A 42 -12.98 -2.07 36.13
CA ALA A 42 -12.11 -3.11 35.57
C ALA A 42 -12.24 -3.15 34.04
N MET A 43 -13.48 -3.06 33.54
CA MET A 43 -13.74 -2.96 32.11
C MET A 43 -13.12 -1.71 31.48
N ARG A 44 -13.21 -0.55 32.15
CA ARG A 44 -12.56 0.69 31.71
C ARG A 44 -11.04 0.54 31.67
N HIS A 45 -10.42 0.02 32.73
CA HIS A 45 -8.96 -0.13 32.77
C HIS A 45 -8.47 -1.09 31.68
N ALA A 46 -9.11 -2.25 31.52
CA ALA A 46 -8.79 -3.21 30.47
C ALA A 46 -9.02 -2.64 29.06
N PHE A 47 -10.05 -1.81 28.89
CA PHE A 47 -10.29 -1.08 27.65
C PHE A 47 -9.19 -0.07 27.37
N GLU A 48 -8.80 0.76 28.34
CA GLU A 48 -7.75 1.76 28.18
C GLU A 48 -6.38 1.13 27.94
N GLU A 49 -6.05 0.03 28.62
CA GLU A 49 -4.83 -0.74 28.37
C GLU A 49 -4.81 -1.30 26.95
N ARG A 50 -5.90 -1.96 26.51
CA ARG A 50 -6.04 -2.43 25.13
C ARG A 50 -6.02 -1.28 24.14
N HIS A 51 -6.60 -0.13 24.47
CA HIS A 51 -6.63 1.05 23.60
C HIS A 51 -5.23 1.64 23.44
N ARG A 52 -4.44 1.78 24.50
CA ARG A 52 -3.02 2.18 24.41
C ARG A 52 -2.20 1.16 23.62
N ALA A 53 -2.38 -0.13 23.89
CA ALA A 53 -1.72 -1.18 23.10
C ALA A 53 -2.15 -1.16 21.63
N THR A 54 -3.35 -0.66 21.33
CA THR A 54 -3.92 -0.69 19.99
C THR A 54 -3.59 0.56 19.18
N TYR A 55 -3.68 1.73 19.80
CA TYR A 55 -3.63 3.06 19.17
C TYR A 55 -2.54 3.98 19.74
N SER A 56 -1.74 3.55 20.71
CA SER A 56 -0.70 4.34 21.43
C SER A 56 -1.15 5.49 22.33
N PHE A 57 -2.43 5.86 22.33
CA PHE A 57 -2.94 6.92 23.19
C PHE A 57 -4.27 6.49 23.84
N THR A 58 -4.75 7.30 24.79
CA THR A 58 -6.14 7.26 25.29
C THR A 58 -6.85 8.56 24.93
N LEU A 59 -8.18 8.54 24.89
CA LEU A 59 -8.98 9.74 24.71
C LEU A 59 -9.54 10.20 26.06
N ASP A 60 -9.59 11.51 26.27
CA ASP A 60 -10.28 12.11 27.41
C ASP A 60 -11.79 12.19 27.13
N ARG A 61 -12.44 11.02 27.06
CA ARG A 61 -13.86 10.87 26.71
C ARG A 61 -14.54 9.78 27.55
N PRO A 62 -15.88 9.83 27.72
CA PRO A 62 -16.63 8.72 28.31
C PRO A 62 -16.44 7.42 27.52
N VAL A 63 -16.41 6.28 28.22
CA VAL A 63 -16.43 4.94 27.60
C VAL A 63 -17.86 4.46 27.54
N VAL A 64 -18.29 4.02 26.36
CA VAL A 64 -19.65 3.56 26.07
C VAL A 64 -19.62 2.05 25.81
N VAL A 65 -20.61 1.33 26.35
CA VAL A 65 -20.88 -0.07 25.99
C VAL A 65 -21.73 -0.07 24.73
N GLU A 66 -21.14 -0.45 23.60
CA GLU A 66 -21.85 -0.54 22.32
C GLU A 66 -22.66 -1.83 22.24
N ALA A 67 -22.06 -2.95 22.65
CA ALA A 67 -22.71 -4.25 22.61
C ALA A 67 -22.22 -5.18 23.72
N LEU A 68 -23.06 -6.15 24.09
CA LEU A 68 -22.70 -7.27 24.95
C LEU A 68 -22.84 -8.57 24.17
N SER A 69 -21.83 -9.44 24.24
CA SER A 69 -21.84 -10.76 23.61
C SER A 69 -21.75 -11.86 24.65
N VAL A 70 -22.55 -12.91 24.49
CA VAL A 70 -22.49 -14.12 25.31
C VAL A 70 -22.26 -15.31 24.38
N GLU A 71 -21.16 -16.01 24.59
CA GLU A 71 -20.81 -17.22 23.87
C GLU A 71 -21.01 -18.41 24.81
N ALA A 72 -21.81 -19.40 24.39
CA ALA A 72 -22.05 -20.63 25.13
C ALA A 72 -21.49 -21.81 24.35
N THR A 73 -20.41 -22.39 24.86
CA THR A 73 -19.67 -23.46 24.21
C THR A 73 -20.04 -24.80 24.86
N GLY A 74 -20.66 -25.69 24.09
CA GLY A 74 -20.92 -27.07 24.52
C GLY A 74 -19.64 -27.90 24.43
N ILE A 75 -19.11 -28.31 25.58
CA ILE A 75 -17.90 -29.12 25.67
C ILE A 75 -18.25 -30.58 25.40
N THR A 76 -17.95 -31.05 24.20
CA THR A 76 -17.98 -32.48 23.88
C THR A 76 -16.75 -33.17 24.47
N ALA A 77 -16.88 -34.44 24.83
CA ALA A 77 -15.70 -35.20 25.21
C ALA A 77 -14.87 -35.39 23.93
N PRO A 78 -13.58 -35.02 23.92
CA PRO A 78 -12.74 -35.38 22.79
C PRO A 78 -12.82 -36.89 22.57
N PRO A 79 -12.85 -37.38 21.31
CA PRO A 79 -12.78 -38.80 21.06
C PRO A 79 -11.52 -39.36 21.72
N ASP A 80 -11.62 -40.53 22.32
CA ASP A 80 -10.47 -41.21 22.89
C ASP A 80 -9.56 -41.69 21.75
N LEU A 81 -8.52 -40.90 21.47
CA LEU A 81 -7.52 -41.21 20.44
C LEU A 81 -6.44 -42.18 20.95
N SER A 82 -6.47 -42.58 22.24
CA SER A 82 -5.51 -43.55 22.79
C SER A 82 -5.68 -44.97 22.24
N ALA A 83 -6.75 -45.19 21.46
CA ALA A 83 -7.05 -46.44 20.78
C ALA A 83 -6.65 -46.47 19.30
N LEU A 84 -5.68 -45.66 18.86
CA LEU A 84 -5.00 -45.91 17.58
C LEU A 84 -4.37 -47.30 17.66
N ALA A 85 -4.57 -48.11 16.61
CA ALA A 85 -4.22 -49.53 16.62
C ALA A 85 -2.75 -49.73 17.06
N PRO A 86 -2.44 -50.73 17.91
CA PRO A 86 -1.08 -50.97 18.36
C PRO A 86 -0.16 -51.13 17.15
N TYR A 87 1.03 -50.54 17.22
CA TYR A 87 2.04 -50.65 16.17
C TYR A 87 2.25 -52.12 15.80
N THR A 88 1.93 -52.48 14.56
CA THR A 88 2.08 -53.85 14.01
C THR A 88 3.23 -53.94 13.00
N GLY A 89 3.94 -52.83 12.77
CA GLY A 89 5.06 -52.79 11.85
C GLY A 89 6.24 -53.63 12.32
N ALA A 90 7.00 -54.18 11.38
CA ALA A 90 8.29 -54.79 11.67
C ALA A 90 9.37 -53.69 11.55
N SER A 91 10.16 -53.47 12.61
CA SER A 91 11.31 -52.57 12.54
C SER A 91 12.23 -53.01 11.40
N ARG A 92 12.60 -52.06 10.54
CA ARG A 92 13.39 -52.30 9.34
C ARG A 92 14.61 -51.41 9.36
N ALA A 93 15.77 -51.97 9.01
CA ALA A 93 16.99 -51.20 8.90
C ALA A 93 16.83 -50.05 7.88
N PRO A 94 17.29 -48.83 8.20
CA PRO A 94 17.20 -47.69 7.30
C PRO A 94 18.05 -47.92 6.05
N ARG A 95 17.61 -47.36 4.93
CA ARG A 95 18.39 -47.31 3.68
C ARG A 95 19.30 -46.09 3.71
N ALA A 96 20.42 -46.09 2.98
CA ALA A 96 21.21 -44.86 2.81
C ALA A 96 20.73 -44.08 1.58
N VAL A 97 20.64 -42.76 1.70
CA VAL A 97 20.37 -41.83 0.59
C VAL A 97 21.27 -40.60 0.71
N ARG A 98 21.53 -39.91 -0.40
CA ARG A 98 22.32 -38.68 -0.39
C ARG A 98 21.45 -37.47 -0.07
N LEU A 99 21.85 -36.70 0.94
CA LEU A 99 21.27 -35.41 1.32
C LEU A 99 22.38 -34.35 1.31
N HIS A 100 22.10 -33.17 0.74
CA HIS A 100 23.00 -32.03 0.85
C HIS A 100 22.62 -31.22 2.09
N THR A 101 23.44 -31.28 3.15
CA THR A 101 23.20 -30.57 4.41
C THR A 101 24.53 -30.11 5.03
N GLY A 102 24.49 -28.98 5.74
CA GLY A 102 25.70 -28.35 6.32
C GLY A 102 26.78 -28.04 5.28
N GLY A 103 26.38 -27.64 4.06
CA GLY A 103 27.28 -27.24 2.97
C GLY A 103 27.97 -28.40 2.22
N ALA A 104 27.60 -29.66 2.46
CA ALA A 104 28.19 -30.81 1.78
C ALA A 104 27.17 -31.94 1.51
N TRP A 105 27.44 -32.76 0.50
CA TRP A 105 26.71 -34.01 0.29
C TRP A 105 27.10 -35.05 1.35
N ARG A 106 26.12 -35.64 2.02
CA ARG A 106 26.28 -36.69 3.03
C ARG A 106 25.36 -37.88 2.72
N ASP A 107 25.81 -39.09 3.01
CA ASP A 107 24.95 -40.27 3.04
C ASP A 107 24.23 -40.31 4.39
N VAL A 108 22.89 -40.23 4.36
CA VAL A 108 22.03 -40.17 5.54
C VAL A 108 21.05 -41.35 5.56
N PRO A 109 20.63 -41.82 6.76
CA PRO A 109 19.63 -42.86 6.86
C PRO A 109 18.24 -42.37 6.41
N LEU A 110 17.58 -43.20 5.62
CA LEU A 110 16.21 -43.10 5.16
C LEU A 110 15.37 -44.14 5.88
N HIS A 111 14.50 -43.65 6.76
CA HIS A 111 13.54 -44.44 7.52
C HIS A 111 12.19 -44.42 6.83
N ASP A 112 11.49 -45.55 6.89
CA ASP A 112 10.08 -45.65 6.52
C ASP A 112 9.25 -45.38 7.77
N ARG A 113 8.31 -44.42 7.72
CA ARG A 113 7.52 -44.00 8.88
C ARG A 113 6.74 -45.17 9.48
N GLU A 114 6.23 -46.06 8.63
CA GLU A 114 5.44 -47.24 9.03
C GLU A 114 6.29 -48.32 9.73
N ALA A 115 7.61 -48.25 9.57
CA ALA A 115 8.57 -49.16 10.19
C ALA A 115 9.27 -48.56 11.41
N LEU A 116 8.88 -47.35 11.84
CA LEU A 116 9.42 -46.66 13.01
C LEU A 116 8.53 -46.91 14.24
N PRO A 117 8.98 -47.73 15.22
CA PRO A 117 8.24 -48.00 16.44
C PRO A 117 8.08 -46.75 17.32
N PRO A 118 6.98 -46.64 18.09
CA PRO A 118 6.86 -45.64 19.14
C PRO A 118 8.05 -45.66 20.11
N GLY A 119 8.58 -44.49 20.43
CA GLY A 119 9.75 -44.30 21.29
C GLY A 119 11.11 -44.51 20.60
N GLU A 120 11.17 -45.05 19.38
CA GLU A 120 12.43 -45.13 18.63
C GLU A 120 12.83 -43.75 18.11
N THR A 121 14.04 -43.33 18.47
CA THR A 121 14.57 -42.02 18.09
C THR A 121 15.43 -42.10 16.84
N VAL A 122 15.18 -41.19 15.90
CA VAL A 122 15.97 -40.96 14.68
C VAL A 122 16.76 -39.66 14.86
N PRO A 123 18.07 -39.71 15.14
CA PRO A 123 18.89 -38.51 15.18
C PRO A 123 19.14 -37.99 13.76
N GLY A 124 19.13 -36.66 13.59
CA GLY A 124 19.59 -36.03 12.37
C GLY A 124 21.11 -36.13 12.19
N PRO A 125 21.62 -36.06 10.95
CA PRO A 125 20.88 -35.79 9.72
C PRO A 125 20.23 -37.09 9.18
N ALA A 126 18.92 -37.09 8.91
CA ALA A 126 18.17 -38.26 8.45
C ALA A 126 16.94 -37.86 7.63
N ILE A 127 16.36 -38.81 6.90
CA ILE A 127 15.09 -38.64 6.18
C ILE A 127 14.09 -39.69 6.67
N ILE A 128 12.85 -39.28 6.93
CA ILE A 128 11.73 -40.16 7.25
C ILE A 128 10.68 -39.98 6.17
N THR A 129 10.29 -41.04 5.47
CA THR A 129 9.28 -40.99 4.40
C THR A 129 8.02 -41.74 4.78
N GLU A 130 6.88 -41.22 4.33
CA GLU A 130 5.57 -41.86 4.40
C GLU A 130 4.78 -41.62 3.10
N ALA A 131 3.60 -42.24 2.96
CA ALA A 131 2.84 -42.19 1.71
C ALA A 131 2.46 -40.75 1.24
N GLY A 132 2.33 -39.81 2.18
CA GLY A 132 1.93 -38.43 1.89
C GLY A 132 2.95 -37.36 2.26
N ALA A 133 4.09 -37.71 2.85
CA ALA A 133 5.06 -36.74 3.35
C ALA A 133 6.50 -37.27 3.37
N THR A 134 7.45 -36.33 3.42
CA THR A 134 8.88 -36.61 3.66
C THR A 134 9.40 -35.61 4.67
N THR A 135 9.80 -36.10 5.84
CA THR A 135 10.37 -35.29 6.92
C THR A 135 11.89 -35.39 6.87
N VAL A 136 12.55 -34.24 6.77
CA VAL A 136 14.01 -34.14 6.91
C VAL A 136 14.32 -33.81 8.36
N VAL A 137 15.10 -34.66 9.02
CA VAL A 137 15.57 -34.44 10.39
C VAL A 137 16.97 -33.86 10.30
N ASP A 138 17.11 -32.55 10.55
CA ASP A 138 18.38 -31.83 10.40
C ASP A 138 19.38 -32.11 11.54
N ASP A 139 20.64 -31.73 11.31
CA ASP A 139 21.68 -31.73 12.33
C ASP A 139 21.20 -31.01 13.60
N GLY A 140 21.40 -31.64 14.77
CA GLY A 140 20.95 -31.12 16.06
C GLY A 140 19.48 -31.39 16.40
N TRP A 141 18.72 -32.00 15.49
CA TRP A 141 17.36 -32.47 15.75
C TRP A 141 17.32 -33.99 15.95
N ARG A 142 16.30 -34.45 16.66
CA ARG A 142 15.87 -35.85 16.64
C ARG A 142 14.38 -35.92 16.37
N ALA A 143 13.94 -36.99 15.74
CA ALA A 143 12.52 -37.31 15.60
C ALA A 143 12.21 -38.61 16.33
N ALA A 144 11.01 -38.72 16.91
CA ALA A 144 10.53 -39.95 17.50
C ALA A 144 9.02 -40.11 17.26
N ALA A 145 8.58 -41.34 17.02
CA ALA A 145 7.15 -41.64 17.00
C ALA A 145 6.61 -41.66 18.44
N THR A 146 5.52 -40.96 18.72
CA THR A 146 4.78 -41.11 19.99
C THR A 146 3.89 -42.35 19.96
N ASP A 147 3.39 -42.76 21.13
CA ASP A 147 2.43 -43.87 21.23
C ASP A 147 1.13 -43.57 20.46
N ASP A 148 0.76 -42.29 20.36
CA ASP A 148 -0.38 -41.81 19.56
C ASP A 148 -0.08 -41.71 18.04
N GLY A 149 1.11 -42.12 17.59
CA GLY A 149 1.50 -42.10 16.17
C GLY A 149 1.95 -40.73 15.64
N HIS A 150 2.03 -39.69 16.48
CA HIS A 150 2.63 -38.42 16.08
C HIS A 150 4.14 -38.59 15.85
N LEU A 151 4.71 -37.85 14.91
CA LEU A 151 6.16 -37.72 14.78
C LEU A 151 6.60 -36.46 15.53
N LEU A 152 7.15 -36.62 16.73
CA LEU A 152 7.65 -35.51 17.54
C LEU A 152 9.08 -35.18 17.11
N MET A 153 9.31 -33.95 16.68
CA MET A 153 10.64 -33.42 16.41
C MET A 153 11.11 -32.58 17.59
N GLU A 154 12.28 -32.92 18.12
CA GLU A 154 12.88 -32.23 19.25
C GLU A 154 14.27 -31.74 18.88
N ARG A 155 14.55 -30.48 19.23
CA ARG A 155 15.87 -29.90 19.08
C ARG A 155 16.76 -30.38 20.23
N THR A 156 17.70 -31.28 19.92
CA THR A 156 18.62 -31.91 20.90
C THR A 156 19.88 -31.10 21.16
N ALA A 157 20.29 -30.30 20.18
CA ALA A 157 21.35 -29.33 20.31
C ALA A 157 20.86 -28.03 19.67
N VAL A 158 21.17 -26.91 20.31
CA VAL A 158 21.21 -25.64 19.59
C VAL A 158 22.37 -25.78 18.60
N THR A 159 22.11 -26.33 17.42
CA THR A 159 22.94 -26.01 16.26
C THR A 159 23.06 -24.50 16.28
N GLN A 160 24.28 -23.97 16.24
CA GLN A 160 24.45 -22.56 15.89
C GLN A 160 23.74 -22.42 14.55
N SER A 161 22.46 -21.99 14.57
CA SER A 161 21.90 -21.24 13.45
C SER A 161 22.99 -20.24 13.19
N SER A 162 23.57 -20.26 11.98
CA SER A 162 24.57 -19.30 11.52
C SER A 162 24.37 -18.04 12.32
N GLU A 163 25.25 -17.78 13.31
CA GLU A 163 25.07 -16.60 14.15
C GLU A 163 24.95 -15.47 13.14
N ALA A 164 23.77 -14.85 13.07
CA ALA A 164 23.50 -13.88 12.04
C ALA A 164 24.53 -12.79 12.29
N ASP A 165 25.55 -12.75 11.44
CA ASP A 165 26.64 -11.81 11.57
C ASP A 165 26.31 -10.60 10.70
N THR A 166 27.24 -9.65 10.64
CA THR A 166 27.02 -8.44 9.84
C THR A 166 27.41 -8.63 8.37
N GLN A 167 27.91 -9.79 7.97
CA GLN A 167 28.28 -10.09 6.59
C GLN A 167 27.05 -10.50 5.79
N ALA A 168 27.05 -10.19 4.49
CA ALA A 168 25.93 -10.52 3.62
C ALA A 168 25.87 -12.04 3.35
N ASP A 169 24.85 -12.71 3.89
CA ASP A 169 24.45 -14.06 3.52
C ASP A 169 23.19 -13.99 2.64
N PRO A 170 23.16 -14.60 1.44
CA PRO A 170 22.00 -14.56 0.55
C PRO A 170 20.70 -15.09 1.17
N VAL A 171 20.77 -16.09 2.04
CA VAL A 171 19.61 -16.65 2.74
C VAL A 171 19.09 -15.66 3.77
N LEU A 172 19.98 -15.10 4.58
CA LEU A 172 19.58 -14.10 5.57
C LEU A 172 19.12 -12.80 4.89
N LEU A 173 19.68 -12.44 3.74
CA LEU A 173 19.23 -11.28 2.96
C LEU A 173 17.76 -11.42 2.57
N GLU A 174 17.36 -12.61 2.11
CA GLU A 174 15.96 -12.90 1.79
C GLU A 174 15.08 -12.92 3.04
N VAL A 175 15.57 -13.48 4.16
CA VAL A 175 14.86 -13.46 5.45
C VAL A 175 14.61 -12.02 5.90
N PHE A 176 15.64 -11.18 5.94
CA PHE A 176 15.51 -9.78 6.36
C PHE A 176 14.66 -8.96 5.41
N ASN A 177 14.76 -9.20 4.09
CA ASN A 177 13.87 -8.59 3.11
C ASN A 177 12.39 -8.85 3.44
N ASN A 178 12.03 -10.12 3.66
CA ASN A 178 10.67 -10.50 4.04
C ASN A 178 10.27 -9.96 5.42
N LEU A 179 11.19 -9.89 6.39
CA LEU A 179 10.91 -9.32 7.70
C LEU A 179 10.59 -7.81 7.60
N PHE A 180 11.40 -7.03 6.87
CA PHE A 180 11.15 -5.60 6.68
C PHE A 180 9.83 -5.33 5.94
N MET A 181 9.52 -6.13 4.92
CA MET A 181 8.25 -6.06 4.20
C MET A 181 7.05 -6.41 5.09
N SER A 182 7.16 -7.49 5.87
CA SER A 182 6.13 -7.93 6.83
C SER A 182 5.81 -6.84 7.86
N ILE A 183 6.80 -6.05 8.31
CA ILE A 183 6.55 -4.91 9.20
C ILE A 183 5.58 -3.92 8.52
N ALA A 184 5.88 -3.51 7.29
CA ALA A 184 5.06 -2.58 6.54
C ALA A 184 3.64 -3.13 6.24
N GLU A 185 3.54 -4.42 5.92
CA GLU A 185 2.24 -5.09 5.69
C GLU A 185 1.39 -5.17 6.96
N GLN A 186 2.00 -5.48 8.10
CA GLN A 186 1.31 -5.52 9.38
C GLN A 186 0.82 -4.12 9.82
N MET A 187 1.58 -3.07 9.52
CA MET A 187 1.12 -1.69 9.67
C MET A 187 -0.08 -1.41 8.76
N GLY A 188 -0.03 -1.86 7.49
CA GLY A 188 -1.11 -1.68 6.53
C GLY A 188 -2.42 -2.35 6.93
N ALA A 189 -2.35 -3.62 7.35
CA ALA A 189 -3.50 -4.37 7.88
C ALA A 189 -4.10 -3.67 9.12
N ARG A 190 -3.25 -3.06 9.95
CA ARG A 190 -3.70 -2.28 11.10
C ARG A 190 -4.43 -1.00 10.67
N LEU A 191 -3.90 -0.28 9.69
CA LEU A 191 -4.53 0.93 9.15
C LEU A 191 -5.90 0.61 8.55
N GLU A 192 -5.98 -0.38 7.67
CA GLU A 192 -7.22 -0.85 7.03
C GLU A 192 -8.30 -1.20 8.06
N SER A 193 -7.94 -1.95 9.10
CA SER A 193 -8.90 -2.40 10.12
C SER A 193 -9.42 -1.30 11.05
N THR A 194 -8.69 -0.19 11.18
CA THR A 194 -9.00 0.88 12.16
C THR A 194 -9.49 2.18 11.53
N ALA A 195 -9.28 2.38 10.23
CA ALA A 195 -9.73 3.56 9.50
C ALA A 195 -11.27 3.63 9.39
N GLN A 196 -11.79 4.85 9.26
CA GLN A 196 -13.22 5.10 9.11
C GLN A 196 -13.61 5.52 7.69
N SER A 197 -12.71 6.18 6.95
CA SER A 197 -12.99 6.62 5.59
C SER A 197 -13.07 5.46 4.58
N VAL A 198 -13.95 5.62 3.59
CA VAL A 198 -14.11 4.67 2.47
C VAL A 198 -12.80 4.55 1.68
N ASN A 199 -12.03 5.63 1.55
CA ASN A 199 -10.79 5.65 0.79
C ASN A 199 -9.72 4.75 1.41
N ILE A 200 -9.50 4.84 2.71
CA ILE A 200 -8.50 4.01 3.38
C ILE A 200 -9.03 2.58 3.56
N LYS A 201 -10.29 2.42 4.00
CA LYS A 201 -10.84 1.13 4.37
C LYS A 201 -11.23 0.23 3.19
N GLU A 202 -11.91 0.79 2.19
CA GLU A 202 -12.48 0.00 1.08
C GLU A 202 -11.58 0.06 -0.16
N ARG A 203 -11.04 1.25 -0.47
CA ARG A 203 -10.23 1.47 -1.68
C ARG A 203 -8.74 1.15 -1.50
N LEU A 204 -8.27 1.02 -0.25
CA LEU A 204 -6.88 0.80 0.13
C LEU A 204 -5.92 1.89 -0.36
N ASP A 205 -6.39 3.14 -0.34
CA ASP A 205 -5.60 4.31 -0.74
C ASP A 205 -4.72 4.81 0.43
N PHE A 206 -3.75 3.97 0.79
CA PHE A 206 -2.78 4.25 1.84
C PHE A 206 -1.46 3.52 1.56
N SER A 207 -0.39 3.87 2.26
CA SER A 207 0.86 3.09 2.26
C SER A 207 1.55 3.16 3.61
N CYS A 208 2.21 2.07 3.99
CA CYS A 208 3.01 1.99 5.19
C CYS A 208 4.44 1.62 4.82
N ALA A 209 5.42 2.19 5.53
CA ALA A 209 6.82 2.03 5.20
C ALA A 209 7.72 2.11 6.44
N LEU A 210 8.85 1.42 6.32
CA LEU A 210 9.98 1.42 7.26
C LEU A 210 11.14 2.22 6.66
N PHE A 211 11.77 3.03 7.49
CA PHE A 211 12.89 3.88 7.11
C PHE A 211 14.07 3.69 8.06
N ASP A 212 15.27 3.86 7.53
CA ASP A 212 16.52 3.83 8.30
C ASP A 212 16.63 5.08 9.22
N PRO A 213 17.64 5.18 10.11
CA PRO A 213 17.80 6.34 10.99
C PRO A 213 17.83 7.70 10.28
N ASP A 214 18.36 7.73 9.05
CA ASP A 214 18.54 8.93 8.23
C ASP A 214 17.28 9.26 7.40
N GLY A 215 16.24 8.41 7.45
CA GLY A 215 14.98 8.60 6.76
C GLY A 215 14.97 8.06 5.33
N ASN A 216 15.92 7.22 4.93
CA ASN A 216 15.89 6.54 3.63
C ASN A 216 14.92 5.35 3.68
N LEU A 217 14.15 5.14 2.61
CA LEU A 217 13.20 4.04 2.52
C LEU A 217 13.94 2.69 2.59
N VAL A 218 13.47 1.79 3.46
CA VAL A 218 13.99 0.42 3.61
C VAL A 218 13.02 -0.59 2.99
N ALA A 219 11.74 -0.49 3.32
CA ALA A 219 10.69 -1.36 2.82
C ALA A 219 9.34 -0.63 2.83
N ASN A 220 8.45 -1.01 1.92
CA ASN A 220 7.10 -0.47 1.85
C ASN A 220 6.09 -1.56 1.46
N ALA A 221 4.88 -1.52 2.01
CA ALA A 221 3.80 -2.35 1.50
C ALA A 221 3.33 -1.83 0.13
N PRO A 222 3.20 -2.69 -0.91
CA PRO A 222 2.94 -2.26 -2.28
C PRO A 222 1.45 -1.93 -2.49
N HIS A 223 1.04 -0.74 -2.06
CA HIS A 223 -0.34 -0.27 -2.22
C HIS A 223 -0.47 0.77 -3.34
N ILE A 224 0.19 1.94 -3.22
CA ILE A 224 0.03 3.03 -4.19
C ILE A 224 1.41 3.51 -4.70
N PRO A 225 1.69 3.39 -6.02
CA PRO A 225 3.01 3.67 -6.55
C PRO A 225 3.53 5.12 -6.39
N VAL A 226 2.66 6.13 -6.35
CA VAL A 226 3.14 7.52 -6.17
C VAL A 226 3.60 7.81 -4.74
N HIS A 227 3.21 6.98 -3.76
CA HIS A 227 3.74 7.07 -2.39
C HIS A 227 5.21 6.62 -2.31
N LEU A 228 5.64 5.83 -3.30
CA LEU A 228 6.98 5.29 -3.41
C LEU A 228 7.98 6.44 -3.65
N GLY A 229 9.07 6.49 -2.90
CA GLY A 229 10.07 7.57 -2.99
C GLY A 229 9.63 8.90 -2.33
N SER A 230 8.37 9.30 -2.49
CA SER A 230 7.88 10.58 -1.93
C SER A 230 7.75 10.58 -0.41
N MET A 231 7.43 9.43 0.21
CA MET A 231 7.42 9.32 1.69
C MET A 231 8.81 9.50 2.31
N GLY A 232 9.88 9.04 1.64
CA GLY A 232 11.25 9.22 2.11
C GLY A 232 11.62 10.69 2.23
N THR A 233 11.23 11.51 1.26
CA THR A 233 11.42 12.97 1.33
C THR A 233 10.66 13.60 2.50
N SER A 234 9.42 13.17 2.79
CA SER A 234 8.68 13.65 3.96
C SER A 234 9.41 13.31 5.28
N VAL A 235 9.89 12.07 5.43
CA VAL A 235 10.60 11.63 6.64
C VAL A 235 11.90 12.40 6.82
N LYS A 236 12.73 12.51 5.76
CA LYS A 236 13.99 13.26 5.78
C LYS A 236 13.76 14.71 6.17
N GLU A 237 12.68 15.34 5.73
CA GLU A 237 12.39 16.72 6.06
C GLU A 237 11.98 16.90 7.53
N VAL A 238 11.18 15.99 8.08
CA VAL A 238 10.85 15.98 9.52
C VAL A 238 12.12 15.76 10.36
N VAL A 239 12.96 14.79 9.97
CA VAL A 239 14.27 14.51 10.59
C VAL A 239 15.16 15.76 10.58
N ARG A 240 15.30 16.40 9.42
CA ARG A 240 16.12 17.61 9.26
C ARG A 240 15.63 18.78 10.11
N ARG A 241 14.32 19.02 10.16
CA ARG A 241 13.73 20.17 10.89
C ARG A 241 13.66 19.96 12.40
N ARG A 242 13.39 18.73 12.86
CA ARG A 242 13.25 18.42 14.29
C ARG A 242 14.58 18.06 14.94
N GLY A 243 15.45 17.33 14.24
CA GLY A 243 16.75 16.89 14.76
C GLY A 243 16.62 16.25 16.14
N SER A 244 17.43 16.72 17.09
CA SER A 244 17.45 16.24 18.48
C SER A 244 16.23 16.65 19.32
N ALA A 245 15.26 17.39 18.76
CA ALA A 245 14.05 17.77 19.48
C ALA A 245 12.99 16.67 19.51
N MET A 246 13.12 15.62 18.69
CA MET A 246 12.21 14.48 18.71
C MET A 246 12.31 13.70 20.02
N ARG A 247 11.17 13.20 20.50
CA ARG A 247 11.08 12.41 21.73
C ARG A 247 10.37 11.08 21.51
N PRO A 248 10.66 10.06 22.35
CA PRO A 248 9.83 8.87 22.41
C PRO A 248 8.36 9.25 22.62
N GLY A 249 7.46 8.57 21.89
CA GLY A 249 6.01 8.85 21.94
C GLY A 249 5.52 9.97 21.01
N ASP A 250 6.41 10.74 20.37
CA ASP A 250 6.00 11.75 19.41
C ASP A 250 5.49 11.12 18.09
N SER A 251 4.58 11.82 17.42
CA SER A 251 4.24 11.55 16.02
C SER A 251 3.98 12.85 15.27
N TYR A 252 4.38 12.90 14.01
CA TYR A 252 4.39 14.09 13.17
C TYR A 252 3.51 13.89 11.95
N ALA A 253 2.66 14.86 11.60
CA ALA A 253 1.84 14.84 10.39
C ALA A 253 2.39 15.83 9.34
N VAL A 254 2.50 15.38 8.10
CA VAL A 254 2.96 16.17 6.95
C VAL A 254 2.12 15.88 5.71
N ASN A 255 1.59 16.91 5.08
CA ASN A 255 1.07 16.86 3.70
C ASN A 255 1.59 18.02 2.83
N ASP A 256 2.51 18.85 3.37
CA ASP A 256 3.07 20.00 2.67
C ASP A 256 3.83 19.57 1.41
N PRO A 257 3.32 19.86 0.20
CA PRO A 257 3.91 19.38 -1.04
C PRO A 257 5.29 19.99 -1.34
N TYR A 258 5.59 21.16 -0.78
CA TYR A 258 6.87 21.84 -1.01
C TYR A 258 8.01 21.23 -0.19
N HIS A 259 7.65 20.40 0.79
CA HIS A 259 8.54 19.87 1.81
C HIS A 259 8.35 18.36 1.99
N GLY A 260 8.18 17.66 0.86
CA GLY A 260 8.15 16.20 0.78
C GLY A 260 6.76 15.57 0.71
N GLY A 261 5.68 16.33 0.80
CA GLY A 261 4.34 15.89 0.46
C GLY A 261 4.12 15.73 -1.05
N THR A 262 3.04 15.06 -1.43
CA THR A 262 2.62 14.88 -2.83
C THR A 262 1.49 15.86 -3.19
N HIS A 263 0.46 15.92 -2.36
CA HIS A 263 -0.65 16.86 -2.38
C HIS A 263 -1.33 16.87 -1.01
N LEU A 264 -2.26 17.80 -0.76
CA LEU A 264 -2.86 17.94 0.58
C LEU A 264 -3.71 16.75 1.06
N PRO A 265 -4.46 16.03 0.19
CA PRO A 265 -5.20 14.84 0.64
C PRO A 265 -4.33 13.73 1.23
N ASP A 266 -3.08 13.58 0.78
CA ASP A 266 -2.18 12.54 1.28
C ASP A 266 -1.45 13.02 2.54
N VAL A 267 -1.98 12.67 3.72
CA VAL A 267 -1.34 13.00 5.00
C VAL A 267 -0.42 11.87 5.42
N THR A 268 0.86 12.20 5.62
CA THR A 268 1.89 11.27 6.10
C THR A 268 2.08 11.46 7.59
N VAL A 269 1.84 10.41 8.38
CA VAL A 269 2.15 10.37 9.81
C VAL A 269 3.45 9.61 10.02
N ILE A 270 4.41 10.24 10.70
CA ILE A 270 5.77 9.76 10.90
C ILE A 270 6.02 9.58 12.40
N THR A 271 6.52 8.41 12.79
CA THR A 271 6.80 8.06 14.18
C THR A 271 8.24 7.53 14.29
N PRO A 272 9.12 8.20 15.05
CA PRO A 272 10.48 7.72 15.29
C PRO A 272 10.50 6.48 16.20
N VAL A 273 11.38 5.54 15.90
CA VAL A 273 11.64 4.34 16.71
C VAL A 273 12.89 4.58 17.55
N PHE A 274 12.70 4.77 18.86
CA PHE A 274 13.81 4.96 19.81
C PHE A 274 14.25 3.65 20.47
N ASP A 275 15.51 3.64 20.92
CA ASP A 275 16.12 2.57 21.73
C ASP A 275 15.32 2.25 23.01
N THR A 276 14.71 3.28 23.62
CA THR A 276 13.81 3.15 24.77
C THR A 276 12.48 3.88 24.52
N ASP A 277 11.39 3.34 25.08
CA ASP A 277 10.05 3.97 25.10
C ASP A 277 9.88 4.95 26.28
N ASP A 278 10.76 4.86 27.28
CA ASP A 278 10.61 5.63 28.51
C ASP A 278 11.40 6.94 28.40
N ALA A 279 10.68 8.04 28.22
CA ALA A 279 11.27 9.38 28.22
C ALA A 279 11.92 9.76 29.56
N SER A 280 11.69 8.99 30.63
CA SER A 280 12.32 9.13 31.95
C SER A 280 13.56 8.25 32.16
N ASP A 281 13.89 7.37 31.21
CA ASP A 281 15.12 6.60 31.23
C ASP A 281 16.31 7.54 31.00
N THR A 282 17.14 7.71 32.03
CA THR A 282 18.23 8.70 32.09
C THR A 282 19.57 8.15 31.63
N HIS A 283 19.62 6.90 31.15
CA HIS A 283 20.83 6.26 30.66
C HIS A 283 21.18 6.68 29.22
N GLY A 284 21.48 7.96 29.02
CA GLY A 284 22.00 8.51 27.76
C GLY A 284 20.98 9.33 26.96
N GLU A 285 21.43 9.95 25.86
CA GLU A 285 20.53 10.65 24.93
C GLU A 285 19.74 9.61 24.11
N PRO A 286 18.41 9.75 23.98
CA PRO A 286 17.58 8.79 23.27
C PRO A 286 17.99 8.74 21.79
N ARG A 287 18.42 7.56 21.34
CA ARG A 287 18.90 7.32 19.97
C ARG A 287 17.78 6.78 19.10
N ILE A 288 17.60 7.39 17.93
CA ILE A 288 16.69 6.89 16.89
C ILE A 288 17.34 5.72 16.17
N LEU A 289 16.62 4.61 16.09
CA LEU A 289 17.07 3.36 15.46
C LEU A 289 16.50 3.21 14.05
N PHE A 290 15.26 3.64 13.84
CA PHE A 290 14.48 3.58 12.61
C PHE A 290 13.40 4.67 12.64
N HIS A 291 12.72 4.90 11.52
CA HIS A 291 11.41 5.56 11.51
C HIS A 291 10.38 4.67 10.85
N VAL A 292 9.12 4.81 11.26
CA VAL A 292 7.98 4.20 10.58
C VAL A 292 7.03 5.30 10.15
N ALA A 293 6.42 5.14 8.98
CA ALA A 293 5.43 6.09 8.51
C ALA A 293 4.26 5.41 7.82
N SER A 294 3.09 6.05 7.92
CA SER A 294 1.89 5.71 7.19
C SER A 294 1.37 6.95 6.47
N ARG A 295 1.01 6.79 5.21
CA ARG A 295 0.35 7.81 4.41
C ARG A 295 -1.05 7.34 4.07
N GLY A 296 -2.05 8.17 4.32
CA GLY A 296 -3.44 7.87 4.00
C GLY A 296 -4.05 9.02 3.19
N HIS A 297 -4.86 8.67 2.19
CA HIS A 297 -5.59 9.65 1.40
C HIS A 297 -6.89 10.05 2.11
N HIS A 298 -6.93 11.28 2.62
CA HIS A 298 -8.13 11.85 3.21
C HIS A 298 -9.05 12.39 2.11
N ALA A 299 -10.22 11.75 1.94
CA ALA A 299 -11.21 12.15 0.94
C ALA A 299 -11.73 13.60 1.11
N GLU A 300 -11.53 14.19 2.27
CA GLU A 300 -11.90 15.57 2.57
C GLU A 300 -10.86 16.13 3.55
N ILE A 301 -10.16 17.19 3.18
CA ILE A 301 -9.16 17.93 3.95
C ILE A 301 -9.40 19.45 3.82
N GLY A 302 -10.59 19.85 3.34
CA GLY A 302 -10.95 21.23 3.02
C GLY A 302 -10.85 21.54 1.54
N GLY A 303 -10.64 22.83 1.25
CA GLY A 303 -10.50 23.37 -0.10
C GLY A 303 -11.78 23.97 -0.67
N ILE A 304 -11.71 24.55 -1.87
CA ILE A 304 -12.83 25.26 -2.51
C ILE A 304 -13.95 24.34 -3.00
N ALA A 305 -13.68 23.04 -3.15
CA ALA A 305 -14.63 22.04 -3.61
C ALA A 305 -14.66 20.82 -2.66
N PRO A 306 -15.81 20.14 -2.50
CA PRO A 306 -15.90 18.89 -1.76
C PRO A 306 -15.06 17.77 -2.40
N GLY A 307 -14.54 16.85 -1.59
CA GLY A 307 -13.78 15.69 -2.08
C GLY A 307 -12.28 15.96 -2.26
N SER A 308 -11.82 17.17 -1.88
CA SER A 308 -10.41 17.60 -1.81
C SER A 308 -9.54 17.46 -3.06
N MET A 309 -10.18 17.31 -4.22
CA MET A 309 -9.55 17.42 -5.53
C MET A 309 -10.22 18.54 -6.34
N PRO A 310 -10.09 19.83 -5.94
CA PRO A 310 -10.72 20.92 -6.65
C PRO A 310 -10.14 21.06 -8.06
N ALA A 311 -10.98 20.85 -9.09
CA ALA A 311 -10.51 20.84 -10.48
C ALA A 311 -9.89 22.17 -10.95
N LEU A 312 -10.27 23.27 -10.30
CA LEU A 312 -9.97 24.64 -10.75
C LEU A 312 -9.08 25.43 -9.77
N SER A 313 -8.43 24.76 -8.81
CA SER A 313 -7.50 25.42 -7.89
C SER A 313 -6.30 26.03 -8.63
N ARG A 314 -5.84 27.16 -8.11
CA ARG A 314 -4.71 27.96 -8.60
C ARG A 314 -3.66 28.20 -7.54
N THR A 315 -4.08 28.27 -6.28
CA THR A 315 -3.16 28.32 -5.14
C THR A 315 -3.35 27.14 -4.20
N ILE A 316 -2.31 26.81 -3.43
CA ILE A 316 -2.33 25.68 -2.50
C ILE A 316 -3.40 25.84 -1.40
N GLU A 317 -3.70 27.06 -0.98
CA GLU A 317 -4.72 27.32 0.03
C GLU A 317 -6.11 26.90 -0.46
N GLU A 318 -6.39 27.03 -1.76
CA GLU A 318 -7.66 26.60 -2.36
C GLU A 318 -7.83 25.07 -2.34
N GLU A 319 -6.77 24.31 -2.05
CA GLU A 319 -6.77 22.83 -2.03
C GLU A 319 -7.08 22.26 -0.64
N GLY A 320 -7.00 23.05 0.43
CA GLY A 320 -7.41 22.66 1.78
C GLY A 320 -6.38 22.93 2.87
N VAL A 321 -6.43 22.10 3.91
CA VAL A 321 -5.63 22.24 5.14
C VAL A 321 -4.24 21.65 4.94
N LEU A 322 -3.23 22.45 5.29
CA LEU A 322 -1.81 22.09 5.18
C LEU A 322 -1.22 21.77 6.56
N PHE A 323 -0.64 20.59 6.68
CA PHE A 323 0.18 20.10 7.79
C PHE A 323 1.66 20.25 7.42
N ASP A 324 2.30 21.30 7.92
CA ASP A 324 3.75 21.49 7.80
C ASP A 324 4.42 21.03 9.11
N ASN A 325 4.97 19.81 9.08
CA ASN A 325 5.69 19.20 10.20
C ASN A 325 4.90 19.35 11.52
N TRP A 326 3.61 19.03 11.48
CA TRP A 326 2.70 19.24 12.58
C TRP A 326 2.96 18.19 13.67
N LEU A 327 3.23 18.62 14.92
CA LEU A 327 3.31 17.70 16.05
C LEU A 327 1.90 17.20 16.36
N LEU A 328 1.60 15.97 15.92
CA LEU A 328 0.28 15.34 15.99
C LEU A 328 0.07 14.65 17.34
N ALA A 329 1.08 13.93 17.83
CA ALA A 329 1.11 13.35 19.17
C ALA A 329 2.37 13.81 19.90
N ASP A 330 2.22 14.16 21.18
CA ASP A 330 3.29 14.64 22.07
C ASP A 330 3.31 13.72 23.29
N ASP A 331 4.43 13.02 23.50
CA ASP A 331 4.59 12.03 24.58
C ASP A 331 3.45 10.99 24.64
N GLY A 332 3.09 10.43 23.48
CA GLY A 332 2.02 9.43 23.35
C GLY A 332 0.60 10.00 23.54
N ARG A 333 0.43 11.32 23.67
CA ARG A 333 -0.88 11.97 23.76
C ARG A 333 -1.23 12.69 22.46
N LEU A 334 -2.34 12.29 21.83
CA LEU A 334 -2.88 12.97 20.65
C LEU A 334 -3.25 14.42 20.97
N ARG A 335 -2.74 15.36 20.18
CA ARG A 335 -3.07 16.79 20.24
C ARG A 335 -4.38 17.08 19.50
N GLU A 336 -5.45 16.44 19.96
CA GLU A 336 -6.73 16.38 19.26
C GLU A 336 -7.39 17.75 19.12
N GLU A 337 -7.41 18.56 20.18
CA GLU A 337 -8.04 19.88 20.15
C GLU A 337 -7.26 20.82 19.22
N GLU A 338 -5.93 20.80 19.28
CA GLU A 338 -5.10 21.61 18.40
C GLU A 338 -5.23 21.20 16.94
N THR A 339 -5.27 19.89 16.68
CA THR A 339 -5.44 19.35 15.33
C THR A 339 -6.83 19.66 14.80
N ARG A 340 -7.87 19.60 15.65
CA ARG A 340 -9.22 20.04 15.28
C ARG A 340 -9.24 21.51 14.89
N ARG A 341 -8.63 22.38 15.69
CA ARG A 341 -8.54 23.82 15.35
C ARG A 341 -7.85 24.04 14.01
N LEU A 342 -6.74 23.36 13.75
CA LEU A 342 -6.06 23.42 12.45
C LEU A 342 -7.01 23.07 11.29
N LEU A 343 -7.81 22.02 11.45
CA LEU A 343 -8.77 21.56 10.45
C LEU A 343 -9.98 22.50 10.27
N THR A 344 -10.40 23.20 11.32
CA THR A 344 -11.64 24.00 11.32
C THR A 344 -11.42 25.51 11.15
N GLU A 345 -10.24 26.02 11.45
CA GLU A 345 -9.91 27.46 11.41
C GLU A 345 -9.12 27.89 10.17
N ALA A 346 -8.76 26.94 9.30
CA ALA A 346 -8.12 27.24 8.02
C ALA A 346 -9.05 28.07 7.11
N PRO A 347 -8.51 28.85 6.14
CA PRO A 347 -9.32 29.63 5.21
C PRO A 347 -10.36 28.80 4.44
N TYR A 348 -10.00 27.57 4.09
CA TYR A 348 -10.87 26.58 3.47
C TYR A 348 -10.89 25.32 4.35
N PRO A 349 -11.67 25.33 5.43
CA PRO A 349 -11.61 24.29 6.46
C PRO A 349 -12.16 22.96 5.95
N SER A 350 -11.78 21.88 6.63
CA SER A 350 -12.35 20.56 6.37
C SER A 350 -13.85 20.55 6.66
N ARG A 351 -14.62 19.95 5.75
CA ARG A 351 -16.06 19.72 5.94
C ARG A 351 -16.36 18.56 6.89
N ASN A 352 -15.38 17.68 7.14
CA ASN A 352 -15.55 16.52 7.99
C ASN A 352 -14.32 16.27 8.91
N PRO A 353 -14.06 17.19 9.86
CA PRO A 353 -12.91 17.10 10.76
C PRO A 353 -12.97 15.86 11.68
N ASP A 354 -14.14 15.30 11.93
CA ASP A 354 -14.30 14.10 12.75
C ASP A 354 -13.69 12.87 12.07
N THR A 355 -13.99 12.67 10.78
CA THR A 355 -13.36 11.61 9.97
C THR A 355 -11.88 11.86 9.79
N ASN A 356 -11.43 13.11 9.60
CA ASN A 356 -9.99 13.41 9.55
C ASN A 356 -9.25 12.95 10.81
N LEU A 357 -9.79 13.30 11.99
CA LEU A 357 -9.19 12.91 13.26
C LEU A 357 -9.23 11.39 13.44
N ALA A 358 -10.28 10.70 12.99
CA ALA A 358 -10.35 9.25 13.06
C ALA A 358 -9.28 8.56 12.19
N ASP A 359 -9.08 9.02 10.96
CA ASP A 359 -8.06 8.47 10.07
C ASP A 359 -6.64 8.77 10.61
N LEU A 360 -6.39 9.97 11.15
CA LEU A 360 -5.11 10.30 11.83
C LEU A 360 -4.84 9.38 13.03
N ARG A 361 -5.88 9.03 13.81
CA ARG A 361 -5.78 8.05 14.90
C ARG A 361 -5.42 6.65 14.38
N ALA A 362 -6.03 6.22 13.27
CA ALA A 362 -5.72 4.95 12.62
C ALA A 362 -4.27 4.90 12.12
N GLN A 363 -3.75 6.01 11.58
CA GLN A 363 -2.35 6.12 11.15
C GLN A 363 -1.36 6.03 12.33
N ILE A 364 -1.64 6.69 13.46
CA ILE A 364 -0.81 6.53 14.68
C ILE A 364 -0.80 5.06 15.13
N ALA A 365 -1.96 4.39 15.10
CA ALA A 365 -2.08 2.98 15.48
C ALA A 365 -1.29 2.04 14.55
N ALA A 366 -1.34 2.31 13.24
CA ALA A 366 -0.55 1.59 12.25
C ALA A 366 0.95 1.80 12.51
N ASN A 367 1.39 3.03 12.75
CA ASN A 367 2.78 3.32 13.08
C ASN A 367 3.22 2.62 14.36
N ARG A 368 2.39 2.59 15.41
CA ARG A 368 2.74 1.86 16.63
C ARG A 368 3.01 0.38 16.37
N LYS A 369 2.17 -0.25 15.55
CA LYS A 369 2.40 -1.64 15.15
C LYS A 369 3.77 -1.79 14.48
N GLY A 370 4.17 -0.85 13.63
CA GLY A 370 5.51 -0.80 13.05
C GLY A 370 6.62 -0.70 14.10
N VAL A 371 6.49 0.20 15.09
CA VAL A 371 7.45 0.33 16.21
C VAL A 371 7.61 -0.99 16.96
N ASP A 372 6.50 -1.65 17.30
CA ASP A 372 6.52 -2.91 18.06
C ASP A 372 7.18 -4.05 17.29
N GLU A 373 6.93 -4.17 15.98
CA GLU A 373 7.55 -5.19 15.13
C GLU A 373 9.04 -4.94 14.89
N VAL A 374 9.45 -3.68 14.68
CA VAL A 374 10.88 -3.32 14.58
C VAL A 374 11.63 -3.73 15.85
N ARG A 375 11.04 -3.46 17.02
CA ARG A 375 11.65 -3.86 18.29
C ARG A 375 11.73 -5.36 18.48
N ARG A 376 10.71 -6.10 18.07
CA ARG A 376 10.74 -7.56 18.12
C ARG A 376 11.89 -8.10 17.27
N MET A 377 12.04 -7.58 16.06
CA MET A 377 13.13 -7.95 15.15
C MET A 377 14.50 -7.62 15.76
N ILE A 378 14.67 -6.44 16.38
CA ILE A 378 15.91 -6.06 17.05
C ILE A 378 16.20 -6.96 18.27
N ALA A 379 15.16 -7.33 19.04
CA ALA A 379 15.32 -8.21 20.19
C ALA A 379 15.74 -9.64 19.80
N GLU A 380 15.32 -10.10 18.61
CA GLU A 380 15.64 -11.42 18.09
C GLU A 380 17.03 -11.49 17.46
N PHE A 381 17.39 -10.52 16.61
CA PHE A 381 18.60 -10.58 15.79
C PHE A 381 19.73 -9.65 16.24
N GLY A 382 19.46 -8.69 17.11
CA GLY A 382 20.42 -7.65 17.50
C GLY A 382 20.43 -6.46 16.51
N LEU A 383 20.64 -5.25 17.05
CA LEU A 383 20.55 -4.01 16.28
C LEU A 383 21.59 -3.91 15.16
N ASP A 384 22.83 -4.34 15.43
CA ASP A 384 23.95 -4.30 14.51
C ASP A 384 23.72 -5.18 13.28
N VAL A 385 23.19 -6.39 13.50
CA VAL A 385 22.80 -7.32 12.44
C VAL A 385 21.66 -6.75 11.61
N VAL A 386 20.58 -6.29 12.26
CA VAL A 386 19.41 -5.71 11.58
C VAL A 386 19.81 -4.52 10.70
N GLN A 387 20.62 -3.60 11.22
CA GLN A 387 21.09 -2.45 10.45
C GLN A 387 22.09 -2.83 9.35
N ALA A 388 22.88 -3.89 9.52
CA ALA A 388 23.73 -4.40 8.46
C ALA A 388 22.90 -4.97 7.30
N TYR A 389 21.92 -5.83 7.60
CA TYR A 389 21.04 -6.41 6.58
C TYR A 389 20.13 -5.38 5.92
N MET A 390 19.68 -4.35 6.64
CA MET A 390 19.01 -3.20 6.05
C MET A 390 19.86 -2.56 4.93
N ARG A 391 21.16 -2.33 5.18
CA ARG A 391 22.08 -1.79 4.16
C ARG A 391 22.27 -2.78 3.01
N HIS A 392 22.48 -4.06 3.30
CA HIS A 392 22.64 -5.10 2.26
C HIS A 392 21.41 -5.18 1.34
N VAL A 393 20.19 -5.03 1.88
CA VAL A 393 18.94 -4.99 1.10
C VAL A 393 18.89 -3.77 0.17
N GLN A 394 19.31 -2.59 0.65
CA GLN A 394 19.39 -1.39 -0.19
C GLN A 394 20.49 -1.51 -1.26
N ASP A 395 21.64 -2.07 -0.92
CA ASP A 395 22.76 -2.28 -1.85
C ASP A 395 22.40 -3.29 -2.96
N ASN A 396 21.63 -4.33 -2.62
CA ASN A 396 21.10 -5.28 -3.61
C ASN A 396 20.11 -4.62 -4.58
N ALA A 397 19.23 -3.74 -4.07
CA ALA A 397 18.30 -2.99 -4.92
C ALA A 397 19.03 -2.02 -5.87
N GLU A 398 20.08 -1.34 -5.38
CA GLU A 398 20.97 -0.53 -6.20
C GLU A 398 21.60 -1.37 -7.33
N GLU A 399 22.20 -2.51 -7.00
CA GLU A 399 22.84 -3.38 -8.00
C GLU A 399 21.85 -3.92 -9.04
N ALA A 400 20.62 -4.23 -8.65
CA ALA A 400 19.57 -4.66 -9.56
C ALA A 400 19.19 -3.58 -10.59
N VAL A 401 19.07 -2.32 -10.17
CA VAL A 401 18.83 -1.20 -11.11
C VAL A 401 20.05 -0.99 -12.01
N ARG A 402 21.27 -1.10 -11.47
CA ARG A 402 22.51 -0.99 -12.28
C ARG A 402 22.58 -2.02 -13.40
N ARG A 403 22.13 -3.26 -13.16
CA ARG A 403 22.05 -4.32 -14.18
C ARG A 403 21.09 -3.96 -15.32
N VAL A 404 19.98 -3.28 -15.04
CA VAL A 404 19.05 -2.82 -16.07
C VAL A 404 19.65 -1.67 -16.88
N ILE A 405 20.32 -0.72 -16.22
CA ILE A 405 20.97 0.42 -16.88
C ILE A 405 21.94 -0.04 -17.99
N ASP A 406 22.64 -1.16 -17.78
CA ASP A 406 23.55 -1.77 -18.77
C ASP A 406 22.87 -2.15 -20.10
N ALA A 407 21.55 -2.34 -20.10
CA ALA A 407 20.75 -2.69 -21.27
C ALA A 407 19.93 -1.51 -21.85
N LEU A 408 19.85 -0.37 -21.16
CA LEU A 408 19.10 0.80 -21.62
C LEU A 408 19.87 1.60 -22.66
N ASP A 409 19.18 2.14 -23.65
CA ASP A 409 19.75 3.09 -24.61
C ASP A 409 19.37 4.54 -24.26
N ASP A 410 20.13 5.49 -24.79
CA ASP A 410 19.79 6.91 -24.72
C ASP A 410 18.46 7.18 -25.43
N GLY A 411 17.67 8.08 -24.86
CA GLY A 411 16.34 8.40 -25.38
C GLY A 411 15.87 9.79 -24.97
N GLU A 412 15.03 10.40 -25.80
CA GLU A 412 14.41 11.69 -25.50
C GLU A 412 12.95 11.68 -25.94
N TYR A 413 12.09 12.35 -25.17
CA TYR A 413 10.69 12.52 -25.51
C TYR A 413 10.15 13.87 -25.04
N ALA A 414 9.15 14.38 -25.77
CA ALA A 414 8.42 15.59 -25.43
C ALA A 414 6.92 15.25 -25.36
N TYR A 415 6.42 15.13 -24.14
CA TYR A 415 5.05 14.74 -23.84
C TYR A 415 4.17 16.00 -23.73
N GLU A 416 3.19 16.15 -24.62
CA GLU A 416 2.23 17.25 -24.58
C GLU A 416 0.98 16.83 -23.78
N THR A 417 0.62 17.61 -22.76
CA THR A 417 -0.61 17.41 -21.96
C THR A 417 -1.81 18.13 -22.58
N ASP A 418 -3.03 17.86 -22.11
CA ASP A 418 -4.22 18.52 -22.69
C ASP A 418 -4.23 20.05 -22.50
N SER A 419 -3.53 20.58 -21.49
CA SER A 419 -3.38 22.03 -21.28
C SER A 419 -2.39 22.69 -22.25
N GLY A 420 -1.66 21.90 -23.04
CA GLY A 420 -0.61 22.36 -23.93
C GLY A 420 0.76 22.51 -23.26
N ALA A 421 0.87 22.17 -21.97
CA ALA A 421 2.16 22.07 -21.30
C ALA A 421 2.95 20.88 -21.86
N VAL A 422 4.28 20.98 -21.85
CA VAL A 422 5.18 19.96 -22.39
C VAL A 422 6.15 19.52 -21.32
N ILE A 423 6.14 18.22 -21.01
CA ILE A 423 7.16 17.56 -20.20
C ILE A 423 8.22 17.04 -21.16
N ARG A 424 9.45 17.56 -21.05
CA ARG A 424 10.60 17.07 -21.81
C ARG A 424 11.43 16.21 -20.90
N VAL A 425 11.83 15.04 -21.38
CA VAL A 425 12.75 14.17 -20.65
C VAL A 425 13.77 13.60 -21.62
N GLY A 426 15.04 13.66 -21.21
CA GLY A 426 16.14 12.94 -21.83
C GLY A 426 16.76 11.96 -20.85
N VAL A 427 16.92 10.72 -21.26
CA VAL A 427 17.65 9.68 -20.52
C VAL A 427 19.00 9.47 -21.18
N ARG A 428 20.08 9.64 -20.42
CA ARG A 428 21.45 9.41 -20.86
C ARG A 428 22.10 8.34 -20.00
N VAL A 429 22.67 7.33 -20.63
CA VAL A 429 23.22 6.15 -19.94
C VAL A 429 24.74 6.19 -19.94
N ASP A 430 25.33 6.25 -18.75
CA ASP A 430 26.76 6.02 -18.54
C ASP A 430 26.99 4.54 -18.19
N ARG A 431 27.41 3.75 -19.19
CA ARG A 431 27.71 2.32 -19.01
C ARG A 431 28.99 2.03 -18.24
N ALA A 432 29.92 2.99 -18.15
CA ALA A 432 31.16 2.79 -17.41
C ALA A 432 30.91 2.87 -15.91
N GLU A 433 30.13 3.86 -15.48
CA GLU A 433 29.74 4.06 -14.08
C GLU A 433 28.44 3.33 -13.70
N ARG A 434 27.76 2.74 -14.69
CA ARG A 434 26.45 2.07 -14.57
C ARG A 434 25.41 3.01 -13.93
N ARG A 435 25.33 4.24 -14.45
CA ARG A 435 24.42 5.31 -13.99
C ARG A 435 23.58 5.84 -15.14
N ALA A 436 22.41 6.37 -14.82
CA ALA A 436 21.54 7.04 -15.79
C ALA A 436 21.22 8.47 -15.32
N THR A 437 21.36 9.44 -16.21
CA THR A 437 20.87 10.81 -15.98
C THR A 437 19.51 10.97 -16.63
N ILE A 438 18.51 11.35 -15.83
CA ILE A 438 17.14 11.66 -16.25
C ILE A 438 16.99 13.18 -16.18
N ASP A 439 17.04 13.81 -17.36
CA ASP A 439 17.11 15.26 -17.51
C ASP A 439 15.79 15.84 -18.00
N PHE A 440 15.09 16.57 -17.13
CA PHE A 440 13.83 17.23 -17.44
C PHE A 440 13.98 18.66 -17.98
N THR A 441 15.20 19.08 -18.34
CA THR A 441 15.48 20.42 -18.88
C THR A 441 14.64 20.70 -20.13
N GLY A 442 14.03 21.90 -20.16
CA GLY A 442 13.14 22.32 -21.24
C GLY A 442 11.67 21.96 -21.04
N THR A 443 11.32 21.30 -19.92
CA THR A 443 9.95 21.18 -19.44
C THR A 443 9.31 22.56 -19.20
N SER A 444 8.01 22.67 -19.44
CA SER A 444 7.25 23.92 -19.27
C SER A 444 7.44 24.55 -17.87
N ALA A 445 7.43 25.88 -17.85
CA ALA A 445 7.41 26.65 -16.60
C ALA A 445 6.17 26.31 -15.75
N ARG A 446 6.22 26.65 -14.46
CA ARG A 446 5.08 26.54 -13.54
C ARG A 446 3.78 27.02 -14.18
N LEU A 447 2.74 26.22 -14.06
CA LEU A 447 1.40 26.50 -14.57
C LEU A 447 0.59 27.33 -13.58
N ALA A 448 -0.38 28.09 -14.08
CA ALA A 448 -1.35 28.82 -13.26
C ALA A 448 -2.48 27.93 -12.72
N THR A 449 -2.52 26.66 -13.15
CA THR A 449 -3.47 25.62 -12.75
C THR A 449 -2.82 24.64 -11.78
N ASN A 450 -3.61 23.75 -11.19
CA ASN A 450 -3.17 22.71 -10.27
C ASN A 450 -2.39 21.51 -10.84
N PHE A 451 -2.09 21.50 -12.15
CA PHE A 451 -1.27 20.48 -12.82
C PHE A 451 0.24 20.65 -12.60
N ASN A 452 0.66 21.24 -11.48
CA ASN A 452 2.06 21.27 -11.09
C ASN A 452 2.36 20.05 -10.20
N ALA A 453 3.44 19.34 -10.46
CA ALA A 453 3.89 18.20 -9.66
C ALA A 453 5.07 18.62 -8.76
N PRO A 454 5.00 18.38 -7.44
CA PRO A 454 6.16 18.54 -6.57
C PRO A 454 7.32 17.60 -6.96
N LEU A 455 8.54 17.96 -6.58
CA LEU A 455 9.74 17.16 -6.89
C LEU A 455 9.61 15.71 -6.40
N ALA A 456 9.00 15.50 -5.23
CA ALA A 456 8.75 14.18 -4.67
C ALA A 456 7.90 13.28 -5.59
N VAL A 457 6.99 13.86 -6.39
CA VAL A 457 6.20 13.13 -7.40
C VAL A 457 7.05 12.73 -8.61
N VAL A 458 8.02 13.58 -8.99
CA VAL A 458 8.97 13.26 -10.08
C VAL A 458 9.85 12.08 -9.67
N ASP A 459 10.40 12.13 -8.46
CA ASP A 459 11.25 11.05 -7.91
C ASP A 459 10.47 9.72 -7.86
N ALA A 460 9.20 9.76 -7.43
CA ALA A 460 8.30 8.61 -7.41
C ALA A 460 8.07 8.00 -8.80
N ALA A 461 7.80 8.85 -9.81
CA ALA A 461 7.59 8.39 -11.19
C ALA A 461 8.86 7.77 -11.79
N VAL A 462 10.03 8.37 -11.54
CA VAL A 462 11.32 7.82 -11.97
C VAL A 462 11.59 6.48 -11.28
N LEU A 463 11.45 6.41 -9.96
CA LEU A 463 11.62 5.19 -9.18
C LEU A 463 10.73 4.05 -9.71
N TYR A 464 9.45 4.35 -9.93
CA TYR A 464 8.49 3.38 -10.44
C TYR A 464 8.90 2.86 -11.82
N VAL A 465 9.19 3.75 -12.78
CA VAL A 465 9.57 3.33 -14.14
C VAL A 465 10.83 2.47 -14.11
N PHE A 466 11.87 2.87 -13.39
CA PHE A 466 13.08 2.05 -13.34
C PHE A 466 12.87 0.71 -12.62
N ARG A 467 11.96 0.65 -11.63
CA ARG A 467 11.60 -0.62 -11.00
C ARG A 467 10.88 -1.57 -11.94
N THR A 468 9.98 -1.09 -12.81
CA THR A 468 9.24 -1.96 -13.74
C THR A 468 10.13 -2.58 -14.82
N LEU A 469 11.31 -2.01 -15.04
CA LEU A 469 12.31 -2.56 -15.98
C LEU A 469 13.15 -3.68 -15.35
N VAL A 470 13.15 -3.80 -14.02
CA VAL A 470 13.85 -4.87 -13.30
C VAL A 470 12.96 -6.12 -13.25
N ALA A 471 13.32 -7.13 -14.03
CA ALA A 471 12.64 -8.44 -14.06
C ALA A 471 13.09 -9.39 -12.92
N ASP A 472 13.28 -8.84 -11.72
CA ASP A 472 13.62 -9.56 -10.48
C ASP A 472 12.67 -9.10 -9.35
N ASP A 473 12.40 -9.98 -8.38
CA ASP A 473 11.64 -9.68 -7.17
C ASP A 473 12.52 -8.93 -6.15
N ILE A 474 12.85 -7.69 -6.46
CA ILE A 474 13.54 -6.80 -5.52
C ILE A 474 12.55 -5.93 -4.73
N PRO A 475 12.80 -5.68 -3.43
CA PRO A 475 12.03 -4.70 -2.68
C PRO A 475 12.24 -3.31 -3.27
N LEU A 476 11.22 -2.47 -3.17
CA LEU A 476 11.35 -1.09 -3.57
C LEU A 476 11.84 -0.25 -2.38
N ASN A 477 13.04 0.31 -2.53
CA ASN A 477 13.68 1.11 -1.49
C ASN A 477 14.55 2.21 -2.13
N ASP A 478 15.15 3.07 -1.28
CA ASP A 478 15.98 4.19 -1.74
C ASP A 478 17.25 3.74 -2.51
N GLY A 479 17.67 2.48 -2.37
CA GLY A 479 18.77 1.89 -3.14
C GLY A 479 18.55 1.98 -4.66
N CYS A 480 17.29 1.82 -5.11
CA CYS A 480 16.92 1.94 -6.52
C CYS A 480 17.19 3.32 -7.13
N LEU A 481 17.22 4.38 -6.31
CA LEU A 481 17.45 5.76 -6.78
C LEU A 481 18.94 6.14 -6.83
N ARG A 482 19.81 5.47 -6.07
CA ARG A 482 21.25 5.80 -6.01
C ARG A 482 21.98 5.82 -7.37
N PRO A 483 21.69 4.92 -8.35
CA PRO A 483 22.35 4.96 -9.65
C PRO A 483 21.70 5.95 -10.63
N LEU A 484 20.65 6.67 -10.21
CA LEU A 484 19.89 7.60 -11.04
C LEU A 484 20.23 9.05 -10.64
N ASP A 485 20.53 9.88 -11.63
CA ASP A 485 20.75 11.32 -11.47
C ASP A 485 19.57 12.08 -12.07
N ILE A 486 18.71 12.64 -11.22
CA ILE A 486 17.45 13.28 -11.64
C ILE A 486 17.67 14.79 -11.67
N VAL A 487 17.54 15.38 -12.86
CA VAL A 487 17.72 16.82 -13.08
C VAL A 487 16.38 17.45 -13.41
N VAL A 488 15.85 18.25 -12.47
CA VAL A 488 14.60 19.00 -12.66
C VAL A 488 14.88 20.50 -12.69
N PRO A 489 14.45 21.25 -13.72
CA PRO A 489 14.65 22.69 -13.79
C PRO A 489 13.82 23.40 -12.69
N PRO A 490 14.45 24.23 -11.83
CA PRO A 490 13.75 25.01 -10.81
C PRO A 490 12.68 25.94 -11.42
N GLY A 491 11.53 26.06 -10.75
CA GLY A 491 10.41 26.91 -11.21
C GLY A 491 9.65 26.36 -12.42
N SER A 492 9.95 25.12 -12.84
CA SER A 492 9.13 24.38 -13.82
C SER A 492 7.85 23.84 -13.19
N MET A 493 6.95 23.31 -14.01
CA MET A 493 5.76 22.60 -13.52
C MET A 493 6.09 21.34 -12.72
N LEU A 494 7.35 20.86 -12.73
CA LEU A 494 7.84 19.69 -11.99
C LEU A 494 8.66 20.07 -10.73
N ALA A 495 8.86 21.36 -10.50
CA ALA A 495 9.46 21.90 -9.29
C ALA A 495 8.78 23.24 -8.95
N PRO A 496 7.46 23.22 -8.67
CA PRO A 496 6.71 24.43 -8.36
C PRO A 496 7.13 25.01 -6.99
N GLU A 497 7.07 26.33 -6.89
CA GLU A 497 7.27 27.06 -5.64
C GLU A 497 5.93 27.54 -5.07
N PRO A 498 5.82 27.76 -3.75
CA PRO A 498 4.65 28.38 -3.15
C PRO A 498 4.27 29.69 -3.85
N PRO A 499 2.97 29.99 -4.03
CA PRO A 499 1.80 29.26 -3.52
C PRO A 499 1.11 28.39 -4.58
N ALA A 500 1.83 27.79 -5.53
CA ALA A 500 1.23 27.01 -6.63
C ALA A 500 0.25 25.90 -6.18
N ALA A 501 -0.90 25.78 -6.84
CA ALA A 501 -1.73 24.59 -6.70
C ALA A 501 -1.05 23.34 -7.29
N VAL A 502 -1.22 22.17 -6.65
CA VAL A 502 -0.52 20.93 -7.02
C VAL A 502 -1.39 19.67 -7.01
N VAL A 503 -2.68 19.75 -6.71
CA VAL A 503 -3.51 18.54 -6.49
C VAL A 503 -3.56 17.62 -7.72
N ALA A 504 -3.56 18.17 -8.93
CA ALA A 504 -3.49 17.38 -10.17
C ALA A 504 -2.06 16.92 -10.52
N GLY A 505 -1.05 17.45 -9.83
CA GLY A 505 0.35 17.01 -9.89
C GLY A 505 0.51 15.54 -9.55
N ASN A 506 -0.02 15.15 -8.38
CA ASN A 506 0.08 13.79 -7.85
C ASN A 506 -0.63 12.75 -8.72
N VAL A 507 -1.77 13.12 -9.32
CA VAL A 507 -2.66 12.15 -9.98
C VAL A 507 -2.60 12.18 -11.52
N GLU A 508 -2.43 13.35 -12.14
CA GLU A 508 -2.43 13.48 -13.60
C GLU A 508 -1.02 13.74 -14.15
N THR A 509 -0.28 14.66 -13.53
CA THR A 509 1.06 15.02 -14.02
C THR A 509 2.05 13.88 -13.78
N SER A 510 1.91 13.15 -12.68
CA SER A 510 2.66 11.90 -12.40
C SER A 510 2.50 10.85 -13.51
N GLN A 511 1.29 10.67 -14.02
CA GLN A 511 1.01 9.78 -15.15
C GLN A 511 1.70 10.28 -16.43
N ALA A 512 1.65 11.59 -16.69
CA ALA A 512 2.34 12.17 -17.85
C ALA A 512 3.88 12.06 -17.76
N ILE A 513 4.47 12.21 -16.56
CA ILE A 513 5.91 11.97 -16.35
C ILE A 513 6.25 10.50 -16.65
N THR A 514 5.45 9.57 -16.13
CA THR A 514 5.61 8.13 -16.34
C THR A 514 5.53 7.78 -17.83
N GLY A 515 4.52 8.32 -18.52
CA GLY A 515 4.36 8.18 -19.96
C GLY A 515 5.53 8.76 -20.76
N ALA A 516 6.03 9.93 -20.38
CA ALA A 516 7.20 10.55 -21.01
C ALA A 516 8.47 9.69 -20.86
N LEU A 517 8.66 9.08 -19.69
CA LEU A 517 9.79 8.19 -19.41
C LEU A 517 9.70 6.90 -20.23
N TYR A 518 8.54 6.21 -20.25
CA TYR A 518 8.36 5.01 -21.08
C TYR A 518 8.53 5.31 -22.57
N ALA A 519 8.06 6.46 -23.05
CA ALA A 519 8.25 6.90 -24.41
C ALA A 519 9.73 7.14 -24.75
N ALA A 520 10.48 7.81 -23.87
CA ALA A 520 11.91 8.05 -24.05
C ALA A 520 12.70 6.74 -24.08
N LEU A 521 12.37 5.80 -23.19
CA LEU A 521 12.99 4.49 -23.11
C LEU A 521 12.51 3.50 -24.18
N ARG A 522 11.41 3.81 -24.89
CA ARG A 522 10.81 3.00 -25.96
C ARG A 522 10.41 1.58 -25.54
N VAL A 523 9.87 1.45 -24.32
CA VAL A 523 9.55 0.15 -23.70
C VAL A 523 8.13 -0.31 -24.03
N GLN A 524 7.14 0.58 -23.90
CA GLN A 524 5.73 0.27 -24.10
C GLN A 524 4.97 1.48 -24.67
N ALA A 525 3.84 1.21 -25.32
CA ALA A 525 2.88 2.26 -25.70
C ALA A 525 2.26 2.90 -24.45
N GLU A 526 1.67 4.09 -24.60
CA GLU A 526 1.04 4.78 -23.48
C GLU A 526 -0.16 3.99 -22.96
N GLY A 527 -0.35 4.00 -21.64
CA GLY A 527 -1.61 3.56 -21.04
C GLY A 527 -2.71 4.59 -21.23
N SER A 528 -3.54 4.75 -20.21
CA SER A 528 -4.51 5.83 -20.20
C SER A 528 -3.88 7.20 -20.01
N GLY A 529 -2.67 7.27 -19.43
CA GLY A 529 -1.97 8.51 -19.07
C GLY A 529 -2.75 9.41 -18.09
N THR A 530 -3.75 8.86 -17.40
CA THR A 530 -4.66 9.57 -16.50
C THR A 530 -5.28 8.62 -15.49
N MET A 531 -5.51 9.09 -14.27
CA MET A 531 -6.25 8.35 -13.25
C MET A 531 -7.78 8.55 -13.36
N ASN A 532 -8.24 9.44 -14.24
CA ASN A 532 -9.65 9.81 -14.41
C ASN A 532 -10.32 10.13 -13.06
N ASN A 533 -9.78 11.11 -12.34
CA ASN A 533 -10.25 11.45 -11.01
C ASN A 533 -11.66 12.04 -11.06
N VAL A 534 -12.51 11.53 -10.18
CA VAL A 534 -13.88 11.97 -9.98
C VAL A 534 -14.05 12.31 -8.52
N THR A 535 -14.43 13.55 -8.26
CA THR A 535 -14.92 13.96 -6.96
C THR A 535 -16.33 14.49 -7.07
N PHE A 536 -17.12 14.23 -6.04
CA PHE A 536 -18.38 14.91 -5.87
C PHE A 536 -18.75 15.02 -4.41
N GLY A 537 -19.60 15.98 -4.10
CA GLY A 537 -20.10 16.11 -2.75
C GLY A 537 -20.88 17.39 -2.50
N ASN A 538 -21.19 17.58 -1.22
CA ASN A 538 -21.81 18.77 -0.66
C ASN A 538 -21.31 18.96 0.79
N GLU A 539 -22.03 19.71 1.62
CA GLU A 539 -21.65 19.90 3.03
C GLU A 539 -21.65 18.60 3.86
N ARG A 540 -22.45 17.60 3.45
CA ARG A 540 -22.69 16.37 4.21
C ARG A 540 -21.96 15.16 3.66
N HIS A 541 -21.76 15.11 2.36
CA HIS A 541 -21.22 13.95 1.65
C HIS A 541 -20.01 14.37 0.83
N GLN A 542 -18.93 13.59 0.88
CA GLN A 542 -17.73 13.79 0.07
C GLN A 542 -17.28 12.45 -0.48
N TYR A 543 -16.99 12.42 -1.77
CA TYR A 543 -16.55 11.22 -2.47
C TYR A 543 -15.39 11.54 -3.41
N TYR A 544 -14.45 10.60 -3.48
CA TYR A 544 -13.33 10.59 -4.40
C TYR A 544 -13.17 9.20 -4.99
N GLU A 545 -12.94 9.13 -6.29
CA GLU A 545 -12.68 7.91 -7.05
C GLU A 545 -11.67 8.16 -8.19
N THR A 546 -10.81 7.18 -8.46
CA THR A 546 -10.06 7.07 -9.71
C THR A 546 -10.74 6.02 -10.59
N VAL A 547 -11.03 6.36 -11.85
CA VAL A 547 -11.72 5.44 -12.77
C VAL A 547 -10.72 4.74 -13.66
N ALA A 548 -10.69 3.40 -13.57
CA ALA A 548 -9.81 2.54 -14.34
C ALA A 548 -10.01 2.69 -15.87
N SER A 549 -8.99 2.31 -16.64
CA SER A 549 -8.90 2.59 -18.07
C SER A 549 -8.01 1.58 -18.79
N GLY A 550 -7.79 1.74 -20.10
CA GLY A 550 -7.01 0.78 -20.88
C GLY A 550 -5.50 0.93 -20.64
N SER A 551 -4.79 -0.18 -20.42
CA SER A 551 -3.33 -0.16 -20.32
C SER A 551 -2.64 -0.12 -21.69
N GLY A 552 -1.38 0.31 -21.71
CA GLY A 552 -0.56 0.31 -22.91
C GLY A 552 -0.15 -1.10 -23.31
N ALA A 553 0.01 -1.33 -24.62
CA ALA A 553 0.59 -2.56 -25.15
C ALA A 553 2.12 -2.47 -25.23
N GLY A 554 2.80 -3.61 -25.16
CA GLY A 554 4.25 -3.69 -25.32
C GLY A 554 4.69 -4.82 -26.24
N ASP A 555 6.00 -5.05 -26.33
CA ASP A 555 6.51 -6.13 -27.17
C ASP A 555 6.31 -7.50 -26.51
N GLY A 556 5.26 -8.20 -26.93
CA GLY A 556 4.95 -9.54 -26.45
C GLY A 556 3.66 -9.62 -25.64
N PHE A 557 2.97 -8.48 -25.41
CA PHE A 557 1.76 -8.45 -24.60
C PHE A 557 0.76 -7.37 -25.08
N PRO A 558 -0.55 -7.67 -25.12
CA PRO A 558 -1.60 -6.67 -25.29
C PRO A 558 -1.79 -5.84 -24.01
N GLY A 559 -2.43 -4.69 -24.14
CA GLY A 559 -2.92 -3.95 -22.99
C GLY A 559 -4.16 -4.61 -22.37
N ALA A 560 -4.32 -4.45 -21.06
CA ALA A 560 -5.47 -4.91 -20.29
C ALA A 560 -6.58 -3.85 -20.29
N ASP A 561 -7.83 -4.31 -20.41
CA ASP A 561 -9.02 -3.48 -20.39
C ASP A 561 -9.37 -3.05 -18.95
N VAL A 562 -9.70 -1.77 -18.75
CA VAL A 562 -10.28 -1.23 -17.50
C VAL A 562 -9.52 -1.65 -16.23
N VAL A 563 -8.20 -1.41 -16.22
CA VAL A 563 -7.35 -1.60 -15.05
C VAL A 563 -6.75 -0.28 -14.57
N GLN A 564 -6.39 -0.22 -13.29
CA GLN A 564 -5.53 0.86 -12.80
C GLN A 564 -4.12 0.63 -13.32
N THR A 565 -3.46 1.70 -13.75
CA THR A 565 -2.10 1.61 -14.29
C THR A 565 -1.18 2.63 -13.64
N HIS A 566 0.09 2.24 -13.55
CA HIS A 566 1.19 3.11 -13.18
C HIS A 566 1.05 3.77 -11.81
N MET A 567 0.73 5.05 -11.75
CA MET A 567 0.81 5.84 -10.51
C MET A 567 -0.32 5.51 -9.50
N THR A 568 -1.22 4.60 -9.82
CA THR A 568 -2.30 4.14 -8.93
C THR A 568 -2.53 2.62 -9.07
N ASN A 569 -2.98 2.01 -7.97
CA ASN A 569 -3.45 0.63 -7.91
C ASN A 569 -4.65 0.50 -6.94
N SER A 570 -5.41 1.59 -6.76
CA SER A 570 -6.53 1.62 -5.81
C SER A 570 -7.70 0.76 -6.29
N ARG A 571 -8.45 0.16 -5.37
CA ARG A 571 -9.71 -0.52 -5.72
C ARG A 571 -10.79 0.50 -6.09
N LEU A 572 -11.71 0.06 -6.95
CA LEU A 572 -12.98 0.76 -7.19
C LEU A 572 -13.87 0.69 -5.94
N THR A 573 -14.72 1.68 -5.72
CA THR A 573 -15.76 1.55 -4.69
C THR A 573 -16.83 0.61 -5.20
N ASP A 574 -17.12 -0.44 -4.43
CA ASP A 574 -18.19 -1.38 -4.76
C ASP A 574 -19.50 -0.62 -5.04
N PRO A 575 -20.20 -0.90 -6.15
CA PRO A 575 -21.42 -0.19 -6.50
C PRO A 575 -22.50 -0.19 -5.41
N GLU A 576 -22.68 -1.29 -4.68
CA GLU A 576 -23.69 -1.37 -3.63
C GLU A 576 -23.27 -0.52 -2.42
N ILE A 577 -21.98 -0.49 -2.10
CA ILE A 577 -21.43 0.38 -1.04
C ILE A 577 -21.55 1.86 -1.44
N LEU A 578 -21.26 2.19 -2.71
CA LEU A 578 -21.42 3.53 -3.27
C LEU A 578 -22.87 4.02 -3.11
N GLU A 579 -23.84 3.25 -3.59
CA GLU A 579 -25.27 3.60 -3.52
C GLU A 579 -25.83 3.59 -2.10
N TRP A 580 -25.28 2.74 -1.21
CA TRP A 580 -25.71 2.68 0.18
C TRP A 580 -25.24 3.89 1.00
N ARG A 581 -24.00 4.36 0.76
CA ARG A 581 -23.40 5.44 1.55
C ARG A 581 -23.65 6.84 0.98
N LEU A 582 -23.90 6.97 -0.32
CA LEU A 582 -23.99 8.24 -1.01
C LEU A 582 -25.30 8.34 -1.80
N PRO A 583 -25.95 9.52 -1.88
CA PRO A 583 -27.22 9.68 -2.57
C PRO A 583 -27.00 9.80 -4.10
N VAL A 584 -26.49 8.71 -4.67
CA VAL A 584 -26.24 8.52 -6.10
C VAL A 584 -26.70 7.13 -6.52
N ARG A 585 -26.86 6.92 -7.83
CA ARG A 585 -27.12 5.61 -8.43
C ARG A 585 -26.16 5.36 -9.58
N LEU A 586 -25.48 4.22 -9.59
CA LEU A 586 -24.61 3.83 -10.69
C LEU A 586 -25.48 3.19 -11.78
N GLU A 587 -25.68 3.90 -12.89
CA GLU A 587 -26.52 3.42 -14.00
C GLU A 587 -25.77 2.46 -14.93
N GLU A 588 -24.47 2.70 -15.10
CA GLU A 588 -23.61 1.93 -16.00
C GLU A 588 -22.17 1.96 -15.50
N PHE A 589 -21.52 0.79 -15.55
CA PHE A 589 -20.07 0.67 -15.50
C PHE A 589 -19.64 -0.47 -16.42
N ALA A 590 -19.07 -0.15 -17.57
CA ALA A 590 -18.81 -1.12 -18.64
C ALA A 590 -17.51 -0.83 -19.41
N VAL A 591 -16.97 -1.86 -20.07
CA VAL A 591 -15.82 -1.71 -20.98
C VAL A 591 -16.24 -0.95 -22.25
N ARG A 592 -15.51 0.12 -22.57
CA ARG A 592 -15.69 0.95 -23.78
C ARG A 592 -15.00 0.28 -24.97
N ARG A 593 -15.63 -0.77 -25.50
CA ARG A 593 -15.03 -1.62 -26.52
C ARG A 593 -14.59 -0.86 -27.78
N GLY A 594 -13.39 -1.16 -28.26
CA GLY A 594 -12.80 -0.54 -29.46
C GLY A 594 -12.18 0.83 -29.23
N SER A 595 -11.93 1.21 -27.98
CA SER A 595 -11.19 2.42 -27.62
C SER A 595 -9.67 2.20 -27.59
N GLY A 596 -9.20 0.96 -27.43
CA GLY A 596 -7.79 0.59 -27.47
C GLY A 596 -7.15 0.74 -28.85
N GLY A 597 -5.92 1.25 -28.87
CA GLY A 597 -5.14 1.47 -30.07
C GLY A 597 -4.81 0.16 -30.80
N THR A 598 -4.93 0.17 -32.14
CA THR A 598 -4.58 -1.00 -32.96
C THR A 598 -3.07 -1.20 -33.07
N GLY A 599 -2.61 -2.44 -33.11
CA GLY A 599 -1.20 -2.78 -33.30
C GLY A 599 -1.05 -4.27 -33.59
N ARG A 600 0.19 -4.76 -33.66
CA ARG A 600 0.45 -6.21 -33.51
C ARG A 600 -0.10 -6.68 -32.16
N TRP A 601 0.14 -5.88 -31.13
CA TRP A 601 -0.48 -5.98 -29.82
C TRP A 601 -1.42 -4.80 -29.64
N ARG A 602 -2.69 -5.07 -29.31
CA ARG A 602 -3.70 -4.02 -29.08
C ARG A 602 -3.52 -3.40 -27.70
N GLY A 603 -3.71 -2.09 -27.61
CA GLY A 603 -3.88 -1.42 -26.32
C GLY A 603 -5.22 -1.80 -25.68
N GLY A 604 -5.31 -1.67 -24.37
CA GLY A 604 -6.53 -1.99 -23.62
C GLY A 604 -7.66 -1.00 -23.90
N ASP A 605 -8.89 -1.46 -23.80
CA ASP A 605 -10.09 -0.64 -23.85
C ASP A 605 -10.32 0.11 -22.52
N GLY A 606 -10.78 1.36 -22.64
CA GLY A 606 -11.24 2.18 -21.52
C GLY A 606 -12.60 1.74 -20.97
N ALA A 607 -13.21 2.59 -20.15
CA ALA A 607 -14.47 2.34 -19.45
C ALA A 607 -15.50 3.43 -19.74
N VAL A 608 -16.78 3.06 -19.61
CA VAL A 608 -17.92 3.98 -19.52
C VAL A 608 -18.46 3.89 -18.10
N ARG A 609 -18.62 5.04 -17.41
CA ARG A 609 -19.20 5.14 -16.07
C ARG A 609 -20.29 6.21 -16.05
N ARG A 610 -21.49 5.86 -15.59
CA ARG A 610 -22.65 6.77 -15.52
C ARG A 610 -23.20 6.82 -14.10
N ILE A 611 -23.17 7.98 -13.46
CA ILE A 611 -23.60 8.18 -12.07
C ILE A 611 -24.74 9.21 -12.05
N ARG A 612 -25.93 8.78 -11.64
CA ARG A 612 -27.09 9.66 -11.44
C ARG A 612 -27.08 10.23 -10.02
N PHE A 613 -27.29 11.53 -9.89
CA PHE A 613 -27.38 12.20 -8.59
C PHE A 613 -28.82 12.20 -8.08
N LEU A 614 -28.99 11.98 -6.77
CA LEU A 614 -30.29 11.98 -6.08
C LEU A 614 -30.46 13.19 -5.16
N GLU A 615 -29.39 13.94 -4.92
CA GLU A 615 -29.36 15.20 -4.17
C GLU A 615 -28.49 16.25 -4.88
N PRO A 616 -28.67 17.55 -4.58
CA PRO A 616 -27.77 18.59 -5.06
C PRO A 616 -26.33 18.38 -4.58
N MET A 617 -25.39 18.45 -5.52
CA MET A 617 -23.95 18.30 -5.28
C MET A 617 -23.14 19.15 -6.24
N THR A 618 -21.85 19.27 -5.98
CA THR A 618 -20.84 19.75 -6.93
C THR A 618 -19.98 18.56 -7.35
N VAL A 619 -19.81 18.39 -8.67
CA VAL A 619 -18.91 17.40 -9.27
C VAL A 619 -17.66 18.10 -9.74
N SER A 620 -16.50 17.49 -9.55
CA SER A 620 -15.22 17.88 -10.11
C SER A 620 -14.55 16.69 -10.81
N THR A 621 -13.91 16.97 -11.94
CA THR A 621 -13.15 15.98 -12.71
C THR A 621 -11.76 16.51 -12.97
N LEU A 622 -10.75 15.68 -12.75
CA LEU A 622 -9.36 15.93 -13.14
C LEU A 622 -8.94 14.75 -14.02
N SER A 623 -8.64 15.01 -15.29
CA SER A 623 -8.22 13.98 -16.22
C SER A 623 -7.40 14.55 -17.39
N GLN A 624 -6.75 13.67 -18.14
CA GLN A 624 -6.01 13.97 -19.37
C GLN A 624 -6.55 13.16 -20.55
N HIS A 625 -5.98 13.32 -21.74
CA HIS A 625 -6.35 12.56 -22.94
C HIS A 625 -7.80 12.75 -23.41
N ARG A 626 -8.33 13.96 -23.24
CA ARG A 626 -9.56 14.47 -23.86
C ARG A 626 -9.23 15.33 -25.09
N ARG A 627 -7.96 15.75 -25.26
CA ARG A 627 -7.46 16.45 -26.45
C ARG A 627 -6.31 15.72 -27.14
N VAL A 628 -5.28 15.30 -26.40
CA VAL A 628 -4.11 14.60 -26.95
C VAL A 628 -4.29 13.09 -26.76
N PRO A 629 -4.29 12.26 -27.81
CA PRO A 629 -4.56 10.83 -27.63
C PRO A 629 -3.34 10.10 -27.02
N PRO A 630 -3.55 9.02 -26.25
CA PRO A 630 -2.44 8.18 -25.77
C PRO A 630 -1.65 7.61 -26.95
N TYR A 631 -0.32 7.77 -26.94
CA TYR A 631 0.50 7.40 -28.10
C TYR A 631 0.60 5.87 -28.27
N GLY A 632 0.65 5.42 -29.52
CA GLY A 632 1.10 4.07 -29.85
C GLY A 632 2.62 3.99 -29.95
N MET A 633 3.18 2.77 -29.90
CA MET A 633 4.63 2.56 -29.98
C MET A 633 5.00 1.54 -31.06
N ALA A 634 6.23 1.65 -31.59
CA ALA A 634 6.78 0.75 -32.61
C ALA A 634 5.88 0.60 -33.88
N GLY A 635 5.10 1.64 -34.20
CA GLY A 635 4.17 1.65 -35.33
C GLY A 635 2.75 1.19 -35.01
N GLY A 636 2.41 0.99 -33.73
CA GLY A 636 1.03 0.88 -33.26
C GLY A 636 0.31 2.23 -33.29
N ALA A 637 -1.02 2.17 -33.38
CA ALA A 637 -1.90 3.33 -33.41
C ALA A 637 -2.19 3.84 -31.98
N PRO A 638 -2.48 5.14 -31.84
CA PRO A 638 -2.89 5.72 -30.57
C PRO A 638 -4.23 5.16 -30.08
N GLY A 639 -4.44 5.24 -28.77
CA GLY A 639 -5.74 4.97 -28.14
C GLY A 639 -6.76 6.08 -28.42
N ALA A 640 -8.05 5.78 -28.25
CA ALA A 640 -9.11 6.77 -28.37
C ALA A 640 -9.10 7.75 -27.20
N LEU A 641 -9.51 8.99 -27.47
CA LEU A 641 -9.72 10.03 -26.46
C LEU A 641 -10.85 9.65 -25.49
N GLY A 642 -10.72 10.10 -24.25
CA GLY A 642 -11.80 10.11 -23.26
C GLY A 642 -12.73 11.32 -23.42
N ALA A 643 -13.80 11.34 -22.63
CA ALA A 643 -14.77 12.45 -22.57
C ALA A 643 -15.46 12.51 -21.21
N ASN A 644 -15.77 13.72 -20.73
CA ASN A 644 -16.49 13.95 -19.48
C ASN A 644 -17.65 14.92 -19.72
N ARG A 645 -18.86 14.58 -19.27
CA ARG A 645 -20.05 15.44 -19.43
C ARG A 645 -21.07 15.22 -18.33
N VAL A 646 -21.94 16.20 -18.13
CA VAL A 646 -23.17 16.06 -17.34
C VAL A 646 -24.37 16.08 -18.27
N GLU A 647 -25.15 15.00 -18.28
CA GLU A 647 -26.47 14.94 -18.89
C GLU A 647 -27.49 15.48 -17.87
N ARG A 648 -28.12 16.61 -18.20
CA ARG A 648 -29.05 17.31 -17.30
C ARG A 648 -30.42 16.65 -17.32
N ALA A 649 -31.15 16.77 -16.22
CA ALA A 649 -32.53 16.26 -16.10
C ALA A 649 -33.49 16.86 -17.13
N ASP A 650 -33.22 18.06 -17.66
CA ASP A 650 -33.99 18.72 -18.72
C ASP A 650 -33.61 18.26 -20.14
N GLY A 651 -32.63 17.35 -20.27
CA GLY A 651 -32.12 16.82 -21.53
C GLY A 651 -30.97 17.62 -22.15
N SER A 652 -30.56 18.74 -21.56
CA SER A 652 -29.36 19.45 -22.00
C SER A 652 -28.06 18.72 -21.58
N VAL A 653 -26.94 19.04 -22.23
CA VAL A 653 -25.64 18.43 -21.92
C VAL A 653 -24.62 19.51 -21.62
N THR A 654 -23.92 19.38 -20.50
CA THR A 654 -22.78 20.24 -20.13
C THR A 654 -21.48 19.46 -20.34
N ASP A 655 -20.63 19.91 -21.25
CA ASP A 655 -19.28 19.37 -21.43
C ASP A 655 -18.36 19.87 -20.30
N LEU A 656 -17.59 18.96 -19.68
CA LEU A 656 -16.65 19.29 -18.59
C LEU A 656 -15.20 19.41 -19.06
N GLY A 657 -14.89 19.05 -20.32
CA GLY A 657 -13.53 18.98 -20.83
C GLY A 657 -12.66 17.95 -20.11
N ALA A 658 -11.34 18.15 -20.17
CA ALA A 658 -10.35 17.31 -19.48
C ALA A 658 -10.38 17.52 -17.96
N SER A 659 -10.52 18.76 -17.53
CA SER A 659 -10.66 19.15 -16.13
C SER A 659 -11.76 20.19 -16.02
N GLY A 660 -12.71 19.96 -15.13
CA GLY A 660 -13.90 20.80 -15.00
C GLY A 660 -14.72 20.51 -13.76
N SER A 661 -15.60 21.44 -13.44
CA SER A 661 -16.52 21.35 -12.29
C SER A 661 -17.92 21.80 -12.71
N ALA A 662 -18.94 21.18 -12.13
CA ALA A 662 -20.33 21.57 -12.33
C ALA A 662 -21.18 21.25 -11.11
N ASP A 663 -22.10 22.15 -10.78
CA ASP A 663 -23.19 21.84 -9.86
C ASP A 663 -24.19 20.92 -10.56
N VAL A 664 -24.67 19.90 -9.86
CA VAL A 664 -25.61 18.89 -10.34
C VAL A 664 -26.80 18.81 -9.39
N GLY A 665 -27.98 18.55 -9.95
CA GLY A 665 -29.22 18.36 -9.21
C GLY A 665 -29.73 16.92 -9.26
N PRO A 666 -30.80 16.60 -8.49
CA PRO A 666 -31.48 15.31 -8.58
C PRO A 666 -31.91 15.01 -10.02
N GLY A 667 -31.50 13.86 -10.54
CA GLY A 667 -31.80 13.41 -11.89
C GLY A 667 -30.73 13.75 -12.94
N ASP A 668 -29.76 14.62 -12.63
CA ASP A 668 -28.59 14.82 -13.49
C ASP A 668 -27.70 13.57 -13.46
N VAL A 669 -26.97 13.32 -14.55
CA VAL A 669 -26.08 12.15 -14.71
C VAL A 669 -24.70 12.61 -15.14
N LEU A 670 -23.68 12.30 -14.33
CA LEU A 670 -22.28 12.41 -14.74
C LEU A 670 -21.94 11.21 -15.63
N VAL A 671 -21.38 11.47 -16.80
CA VAL A 671 -20.91 10.45 -17.73
C VAL A 671 -19.44 10.63 -18.01
N ILE A 672 -18.70 9.56 -17.80
CA ILE A 672 -17.25 9.48 -18.00
C ILE A 672 -16.97 8.36 -18.99
N GLU A 673 -16.26 8.72 -20.05
CA GLU A 673 -15.66 7.79 -20.98
C GLU A 673 -14.14 7.92 -20.81
N THR A 674 -13.50 6.89 -20.25
CA THR A 674 -12.04 6.90 -20.08
C THR A 674 -11.35 6.60 -21.42
N PRO A 675 -10.12 7.10 -21.66
CA PRO A 675 -9.38 6.81 -22.89
C PRO A 675 -9.05 5.32 -23.00
N GLY A 676 -8.66 4.86 -24.20
CA GLY A 676 -8.03 3.54 -24.38
C GLY A 676 -6.51 3.65 -24.36
N GLY A 677 -5.82 2.54 -24.14
CA GLY A 677 -4.35 2.49 -24.23
C GLY A 677 -3.85 2.46 -25.68
N GLY A 678 -2.60 2.86 -25.89
CA GLY A 678 -1.93 2.80 -27.20
C GLY A 678 -1.58 1.37 -27.63
N GLY A 679 -1.62 1.12 -28.94
CA GLY A 679 -1.20 -0.15 -29.53
C GLY A 679 0.32 -0.24 -29.73
N TYR A 680 0.84 -1.46 -29.85
CA TYR A 680 2.27 -1.73 -30.07
C TYR A 680 2.51 -2.52 -31.37
N GLY A 681 3.48 -2.06 -32.16
CA GLY A 681 3.87 -2.71 -33.41
C GLY A 681 2.89 -2.47 -34.55
N ARG A 682 3.37 -2.55 -35.80
CA ARG A 682 2.48 -2.43 -36.98
C ARG A 682 1.46 -3.57 -37.00
N PRO A 683 0.17 -3.28 -37.25
CA PRO A 683 -0.86 -4.32 -37.41
C PRO A 683 -0.45 -5.32 -38.49
N SER A 684 -0.69 -6.62 -38.24
CA SER A 684 -0.54 -7.63 -39.29
C SER A 684 -1.60 -7.40 -40.38
N PRO A 685 -1.26 -7.56 -41.68
CA PRO A 685 -2.24 -7.56 -42.77
C PRO A 685 -3.26 -8.71 -42.65
N ASP A 686 -2.90 -9.80 -41.95
CA ASP A 686 -3.79 -10.92 -41.69
C ASP A 686 -4.66 -10.61 -40.46
N THR A 687 -5.97 -10.54 -40.69
CA THR A 687 -7.03 -10.24 -39.70
C THR A 687 -7.31 -11.40 -38.74
N HIS A 688 -6.34 -12.30 -38.53
CA HIS A 688 -6.44 -13.24 -37.42
C HIS A 688 -6.24 -12.47 -36.11
N GLN A 689 -7.26 -12.48 -35.25
CA GLN A 689 -7.21 -11.93 -33.90
C GLN A 689 -6.00 -12.49 -33.14
N ALA A 690 -4.89 -11.77 -33.17
CA ALA A 690 -3.78 -11.99 -32.25
C ALA A 690 -4.29 -11.61 -30.85
N GLY A 691 -4.59 -12.62 -30.03
CA GLY A 691 -5.14 -12.46 -28.68
C GLY A 691 -6.12 -13.54 -28.22
N GLU A 692 -6.58 -14.45 -29.08
CA GLU A 692 -7.47 -15.57 -28.65
C GLU A 692 -6.74 -16.90 -28.38
N GLU A 693 -5.45 -17.02 -28.69
CA GLU A 693 -4.63 -18.14 -28.21
C GLU A 693 -3.87 -17.70 -26.96
N ILE A 694 -4.49 -17.85 -25.79
CA ILE A 694 -3.97 -18.25 -24.47
C ILE A 694 -5.03 -17.76 -23.46
N ASP A 695 -6.05 -18.57 -23.24
CA ASP A 695 -6.84 -18.59 -22.00
C ASP A 695 -7.56 -19.93 -21.92
N ASP A 696 -6.76 -21.01 -21.86
CA ASP A 696 -7.24 -22.25 -21.24
C ASP A 696 -7.24 -22.02 -19.71
N LEU A 697 -8.31 -21.40 -19.22
CA LEU A 697 -8.60 -21.18 -17.79
C LEU A 697 -8.84 -22.50 -17.00
N ARG A 698 -8.31 -23.65 -17.47
CA ARG A 698 -8.34 -24.94 -16.75
C ARG A 698 -6.99 -25.36 -16.17
N ALA A 699 -6.01 -24.47 -16.16
CA ALA A 699 -4.73 -24.72 -15.51
C ALA A 699 -4.32 -23.56 -14.59
N PHE A 700 -5.17 -23.25 -13.61
CA PHE A 700 -4.76 -22.70 -12.32
C PHE A 700 -5.58 -23.37 -11.22
#